data_AF-A0AAW1BJ89-F1
#
_entry.id   AF-A0AAW1BJ89-F1
#
_cell.length_a   1.000
_cell.length_b   1.000
_cell.length_c   1.000
_cell.angle_alpha   90.00
_cell.angle_beta   90.00
_cell.angle_gamma   90.00
#
_symmetry.space_group_name_H-M   'P 1'
#
loop_
_entity.id
_entity.type
_entity.pdbx_description
1 polymer ?
#
loop_
_entity_poly.entity_id
_entity_poly.type
_entity_poly.pdbx_seq_one_letter_code
_entity_poly.pdbx_strand_id
1 'polypeptide(L)'
;MIQGIREIRSCTMENPTFEEIRYISLYSPYIRPCCELMRGTFHEYSPKKHEPGDICKMWCSKPILQLQKYCDIIKICTFRPLLFVPPCDPSKKCHDPSCQFDELNLEKLCQIEILEDVTDIVKKFADDQFFIRGILTTETDLEKGILRTSEVLEWMKYADHIGILQKLRKLADYCCWSILKLFFSAYKFYISKVILEDYNLVEAFESYYCDNCMMNSENMKKKGNEAFAKDKLDTAVTLYTKAIELWPENHLLYGNRALCFLRIGQYRKALCDGKRAIILKPCWPKGHYRFCDALSFLGEHRKALEANERGQDLCRDNPEGMKGLIEQHEKLKNQMEKARGIKQNKYRLKKQLLQKNLPEYVSVGNQESKKSHNENKKLCDSHHHPCQQKHTNMIGNTKTRENIDHLSVFTAEVSENPQKQRSQLDDSEKMKEQLNLKTDSKKVVDKYNFPCGNNEQGDVILSLEMLKTYMKNGSTSLMDQCFHSAEQSFALTLNMLDPSQLQSLNLAVVDYVVIMYGYANALLGIGQPEELSKAKYHFDKIIEQYQKVRFNCLAHYGIGKVYLRQNRFSEALDQFMKSKTMVNLKIVPGVLTWPTTSVVIKETRSETLQAVLEDCITECKFPPKPDAVCRYQQCQAHKVEIYFNDPDFKGFIRIACCKRCIVEFHLSCWKKVKATRYYDKNDKDILQEMCFTPDCCGLISKITVFSSSGIVKCEFEHKIITKNPPRPVLKQKCSSFRKLQVKQEKKLRRKFIKEAVSFRNLHRSNIVAKDDSFKGM
;
A
#
# COMPACT_ATOMS: atom_id res chain seq x y z
N MET A 1 43.64 22.05 -42.65
CA MET A 1 43.86 20.77 -43.36
C MET A 1 44.42 19.77 -42.36
N ILE A 2 44.31 18.47 -42.65
CA ILE A 2 44.67 17.27 -41.88
C ILE A 2 45.96 17.34 -41.01
N GLN A 3 45.95 16.59 -39.88
CA GLN A 3 47.08 16.16 -39.02
C GLN A 3 47.78 17.21 -38.12
N GLY A 4 48.49 16.84 -37.04
CA GLY A 4 48.90 15.48 -36.61
C GLY A 4 48.88 15.18 -35.10
N ILE A 5 49.24 13.95 -34.73
CA ILE A 5 49.05 13.34 -33.39
C ILE A 5 50.39 13.14 -32.67
N ARG A 6 50.46 13.49 -31.38
CA ARG A 6 51.27 12.91 -30.26
C ARG A 6 51.09 13.81 -29.02
N GLU A 7 51.22 13.36 -27.77
CA GLU A 7 51.78 12.10 -27.22
C GLU A 7 50.81 11.32 -26.33
N ILE A 8 51.18 10.07 -25.98
CA ILE A 8 50.54 9.24 -24.94
C ILE A 8 51.54 9.08 -23.80
N ARG A 9 51.20 9.45 -22.57
CA ARG A 9 51.89 8.99 -21.35
C ARG A 9 50.94 8.74 -20.17
N SER A 10 51.19 7.62 -19.48
CA SER A 10 50.71 7.26 -18.13
C SER A 10 49.25 7.55 -17.77
N CYS A 11 48.35 6.61 -18.09
CA CYS A 11 47.26 6.29 -17.15
C CYS A 11 47.86 5.45 -16.01
N THR A 12 48.13 6.06 -14.86
CA THR A 12 48.25 5.33 -13.60
C THR A 12 46.89 4.78 -13.20
N MET A 13 46.83 3.60 -12.59
CA MET A 13 45.57 3.09 -12.04
C MET A 13 45.23 3.88 -10.78
N GLU A 14 44.36 4.89 -10.91
CA GLU A 14 43.73 5.50 -9.76
C GLU A 14 42.69 4.52 -9.19
N ASN A 15 42.80 4.24 -7.89
CA ASN A 15 41.94 3.31 -7.19
C ASN A 15 40.48 3.81 -7.18
N PRO A 16 39.47 2.90 -7.09
CA PRO A 16 38.09 3.32 -6.86
C PRO A 16 38.00 4.24 -5.65
N THR A 17 37.09 5.22 -5.72
CA THR A 17 37.13 6.39 -4.83
C THR A 17 37.07 5.99 -3.34
N PHE A 18 37.81 6.72 -2.49
CA PHE A 18 37.89 6.42 -1.06
C PHE A 18 36.52 6.49 -0.35
N GLU A 19 35.54 7.18 -0.96
CA GLU A 19 34.14 7.21 -0.50
C GLU A 19 33.31 6.02 -0.99
N GLU A 20 33.51 5.50 -2.21
CA GLU A 20 32.81 4.28 -2.68
C GLU A 20 33.40 3.01 -2.04
N ILE A 21 34.71 2.95 -1.81
CA ILE A 21 35.31 1.92 -0.95
C ILE A 21 34.71 2.02 0.45
N ARG A 22 34.54 3.23 1.03
CA ARG A 22 33.78 3.40 2.28
C ARG A 22 32.34 2.92 2.15
N TYR A 23 31.62 3.20 1.06
CA TYR A 23 30.21 2.83 0.92
C TYR A 23 29.97 1.31 0.77
N ILE A 24 31.02 0.50 0.63
CA ILE A 24 30.96 -0.96 0.78
C ILE A 24 31.62 -1.40 2.10
N SER A 25 32.75 -0.79 2.47
CA SER A 25 33.49 -1.06 3.72
C SER A 25 32.77 -0.61 5.00
N LEU A 26 31.75 0.26 4.94
CA LEU A 26 30.86 0.58 6.06
C LEU A 26 29.85 -0.56 6.33
N TYR A 27 29.55 -1.36 5.31
CA TYR A 27 28.65 -2.52 5.40
C TYR A 27 29.40 -3.86 5.50
N SER A 28 30.73 -3.87 5.31
CA SER A 28 31.65 -4.74 6.04
C SER A 28 31.67 -4.25 7.50
N PRO A 29 30.83 -4.79 8.37
CA PRO A 29 30.10 -3.94 9.29
C PRO A 29 30.89 -3.58 10.55
N TYR A 30 30.56 -2.43 11.14
CA TYR A 30 30.84 -2.10 12.54
C TYR A 30 30.00 -2.94 13.54
N ILE A 31 29.81 -4.23 13.27
CA ILE A 31 29.48 -5.21 14.31
C ILE A 31 30.79 -5.47 15.04
N ARG A 32 30.90 -4.98 16.28
CA ARG A 32 31.99 -5.37 17.18
C ARG A 32 32.11 -6.89 17.23
N PRO A 33 33.32 -7.47 17.19
CA PRO A 33 33.52 -8.83 17.64
C PRO A 33 32.87 -9.00 19.01
N CYS A 34 31.99 -9.99 19.15
CA CYS A 34 31.06 -10.08 20.29
C CYS A 34 31.77 -10.35 21.64
N CYS A 35 33.10 -10.47 21.64
CA CYS A 35 33.97 -10.62 22.81
C CYS A 35 35.26 -9.78 22.64
N GLU A 36 35.22 -8.48 22.93
CA GLU A 36 36.44 -7.63 23.10
C GLU A 36 37.28 -8.02 24.34
N LEU A 37 36.83 -9.00 25.14
CA LEU A 37 37.51 -9.56 26.31
C LEU A 37 37.48 -11.09 26.33
N MET A 38 38.24 -11.73 25.43
CA MET A 38 38.99 -12.96 25.72
C MET A 38 39.98 -13.28 24.59
N ARG A 39 41.05 -14.01 24.90
CA ARG A 39 42.07 -14.41 23.91
C ARG A 39 41.56 -15.56 23.04
N GLY A 40 41.01 -15.25 21.87
CA GLY A 40 40.78 -16.20 20.78
C GLY A 40 41.66 -15.84 19.59
N THR A 41 42.44 -16.79 19.07
CA THR A 41 43.18 -16.60 17.81
C THR A 41 42.21 -16.59 16.65
N PHE A 42 41.95 -15.42 16.07
CA PHE A 42 41.42 -15.37 14.71
C PHE A 42 42.42 -16.08 13.79
N HIS A 43 41.93 -16.93 12.89
CA HIS A 43 42.78 -17.41 11.80
C HIS A 43 43.13 -16.22 10.92
N GLU A 44 44.42 -15.86 10.88
CA GLU A 44 44.93 -14.85 9.96
C GLU A 44 44.82 -15.37 8.52
N TYR A 45 43.71 -15.03 7.87
CA TYR A 45 43.53 -15.31 6.45
C TYR A 45 44.50 -14.42 5.65
N SER A 46 45.68 -14.97 5.34
CA SER A 46 46.70 -14.32 4.52
C SER A 46 46.30 -14.45 3.04
N PRO A 47 45.87 -13.36 2.38
CA PRO A 47 45.25 -13.45 1.06
C PRO A 47 46.29 -13.74 -0.03
N LYS A 48 46.16 -14.89 -0.70
CA LYS A 48 46.94 -15.22 -1.89
C LYS A 48 46.44 -14.37 -3.06
N LYS A 49 47.15 -13.29 -3.36
CA LYS A 49 46.87 -12.44 -4.53
C LYS A 49 47.22 -13.21 -5.80
N HIS A 50 46.25 -13.44 -6.66
CA HIS A 50 46.45 -14.00 -8.00
C HIS A 50 46.60 -12.87 -9.05
N GLU A 51 47.30 -13.17 -10.15
CA GLU A 51 47.34 -12.28 -11.31
C GLU A 51 45.95 -12.14 -11.97
N PRO A 52 45.64 -11.00 -12.60
CA PRO A 52 44.30 -10.70 -13.12
C PRO A 52 43.99 -11.50 -14.40
N GLY A 53 43.56 -12.75 -14.22
CA GLY A 53 42.92 -13.55 -15.26
C GLY A 53 41.48 -13.08 -15.58
N ASP A 54 40.80 -13.78 -16.49
CA ASP A 54 39.38 -13.56 -16.75
C ASP A 54 38.54 -13.97 -15.52
N ILE A 55 38.16 -12.98 -14.72
CA ILE A 55 37.38 -13.14 -13.49
C ILE A 55 36.08 -13.91 -13.76
N CYS A 56 35.43 -13.71 -14.91
CA CYS A 56 34.20 -14.41 -15.27
C CYS A 56 34.49 -15.90 -15.46
N LYS A 57 35.55 -16.24 -16.20
CA LYS A 57 35.99 -17.62 -16.43
C LYS A 57 36.44 -18.30 -15.13
N MET A 58 37.15 -17.58 -14.25
CA MET A 58 37.59 -18.09 -12.96
C MET A 58 36.40 -18.36 -12.02
N TRP A 59 35.43 -17.45 -11.96
CA TRP A 59 34.18 -17.64 -11.22
C TRP A 59 33.40 -18.85 -11.72
N CYS A 60 33.12 -18.93 -13.03
CA CYS A 60 32.37 -20.03 -13.64
C CYS A 60 33.10 -21.38 -13.62
N SER A 61 34.38 -21.42 -13.18
CA SER A 61 35.12 -22.67 -12.97
C SER A 61 34.91 -23.32 -11.59
N LYS A 62 34.38 -22.59 -10.60
CA LYS A 62 34.03 -23.17 -9.28
C LYS A 62 32.68 -23.92 -9.39
N PRO A 63 32.45 -25.01 -8.64
CA PRO A 63 31.23 -25.83 -8.78
C PRO A 63 29.92 -25.05 -8.57
N ILE A 64 28.90 -25.29 -9.41
CA ILE A 64 27.61 -24.58 -9.38
C ILE A 64 26.94 -24.58 -7.99
N LEU A 65 27.04 -25.67 -7.21
CA LEU A 65 26.50 -25.72 -5.84
C LEU A 65 27.23 -24.77 -4.87
N GLN A 66 28.52 -24.49 -5.09
CA GLN A 66 29.29 -23.50 -4.34
C GLN A 66 28.92 -22.08 -4.79
N LEU A 67 28.80 -21.86 -6.10
CA LEU A 67 28.36 -20.57 -6.66
C LEU A 67 26.95 -20.19 -6.19
N GLN A 68 26.02 -21.16 -6.14
CA GLN A 68 24.67 -20.94 -5.62
C GLN A 68 24.64 -20.58 -4.12
N LYS A 69 25.52 -21.18 -3.30
CA LYS A 69 25.71 -20.77 -1.89
C LYS A 69 26.27 -19.35 -1.80
N TYR A 70 27.25 -19.00 -2.65
CA TYR A 70 27.76 -17.64 -2.70
C TYR A 70 26.67 -16.65 -3.11
N CYS A 71 25.84 -16.94 -4.11
CA CYS A 71 24.69 -16.10 -4.46
C CYS A 71 23.67 -15.93 -3.32
N ASP A 72 23.40 -16.97 -2.52
CA ASP A 72 22.55 -16.86 -1.32
C ASP A 72 23.15 -15.91 -0.27
N ILE A 73 24.46 -15.99 -0.03
CA ILE A 73 25.14 -15.11 0.94
C ILE A 73 25.21 -13.68 0.43
N ILE A 74 25.59 -13.48 -0.84
CA ILE A 74 25.58 -12.16 -1.48
C ILE A 74 24.17 -11.56 -1.43
N LYS A 75 23.12 -12.36 -1.69
CA LYS A 75 21.71 -11.94 -1.53
C LYS A 75 21.44 -11.43 -0.11
N ILE A 76 21.81 -12.19 0.93
CA ILE A 76 21.66 -11.74 2.33
C ILE A 76 22.44 -10.44 2.58
N CYS A 77 23.67 -10.31 2.09
CA CYS A 77 24.48 -9.10 2.20
C CYS A 77 23.85 -7.88 1.49
N THR A 78 23.32 -8.03 0.27
CA THR A 78 22.62 -6.97 -0.47
C THR A 78 21.33 -6.54 0.23
N PHE A 79 20.58 -7.49 0.81
CA PHE A 79 19.37 -7.18 1.58
C PHE A 79 19.64 -6.68 3.00
N ARG A 80 20.87 -6.83 3.54
CA ARG A 80 21.25 -6.38 4.89
C ARG A 80 20.91 -4.91 5.18
N PRO A 81 21.31 -3.92 4.36
CA PRO A 81 20.91 -2.52 4.55
C PRO A 81 19.39 -2.28 4.43
N LEU A 82 18.69 -3.04 3.57
CA LEU A 82 17.26 -2.82 3.28
C LEU A 82 16.31 -3.42 4.32
N LEU A 83 16.74 -4.47 5.02
CA LEU A 83 15.88 -5.26 5.93
C LEU A 83 16.46 -5.45 7.33
N PHE A 84 17.78 -5.58 7.50
CA PHE A 84 18.37 -6.12 8.74
C PHE A 84 19.03 -5.08 9.65
N VAL A 85 19.10 -3.81 9.22
CA VAL A 85 19.52 -2.68 10.06
C VAL A 85 18.53 -2.52 11.24
N PRO A 86 18.99 -2.58 12.51
CA PRO A 86 18.14 -2.22 13.65
C PRO A 86 17.90 -0.69 13.66
N PRO A 87 16.75 -0.21 14.16
CA PRO A 87 16.51 1.23 14.25
C PRO A 87 17.61 1.89 15.09
N CYS A 88 18.21 2.97 14.56
CA CYS A 88 19.34 3.63 15.21
C CYS A 88 19.01 4.06 16.65
N ASP A 89 19.88 3.68 17.59
CA ASP A 89 19.84 4.08 18.99
C ASP A 89 19.85 5.63 19.11
N PRO A 90 18.79 6.27 19.64
CA PRO A 90 18.69 7.73 19.70
C PRO A 90 19.81 8.43 20.49
N SER A 91 20.54 7.69 21.34
CA SER A 91 21.69 8.23 22.07
C SER A 91 22.95 8.40 21.21
N LYS A 92 23.02 7.75 20.04
CA LYS A 92 24.19 7.77 19.15
C LYS A 92 23.90 8.59 17.90
N LYS A 93 24.68 9.67 17.69
CA LYS A 93 24.67 10.45 16.45
C LYS A 93 25.24 9.66 15.28
N CYS A 94 24.45 8.75 14.72
CA CYS A 94 24.75 8.16 13.43
C CYS A 94 24.47 9.21 12.34
N HIS A 95 25.50 9.55 11.56
CA HIS A 95 25.41 10.53 10.47
C HIS A 95 25.03 9.90 9.11
N ASP A 96 24.68 8.61 9.10
CA ASP A 96 24.35 7.87 7.87
C ASP A 96 22.85 7.99 7.52
N PRO A 97 22.49 8.49 6.32
CA PRO A 97 21.10 8.57 5.87
C PRO A 97 20.37 7.21 5.83
N SER A 98 21.10 6.09 5.72
CA SER A 98 20.51 4.75 5.72
C SER A 98 19.89 4.35 7.07
N CYS A 99 20.21 5.02 8.19
CA CYS A 99 19.70 4.59 9.50
C CYS A 99 18.23 4.96 9.79
N GLN A 100 17.46 5.42 8.78
CA GLN A 100 16.02 5.74 8.87
C GLN A 100 15.13 4.71 8.14
N PHE A 101 15.40 3.40 8.28
CA PHE A 101 14.48 2.35 7.81
C PHE A 101 13.25 2.16 8.72
N ASP A 102 12.45 3.21 8.82
CA ASP A 102 11.05 3.12 9.27
C ASP A 102 10.25 2.18 8.36
N GLU A 103 9.22 1.57 8.95
CA GLU A 103 8.53 0.34 8.56
C GLU A 103 8.42 -0.02 7.05
N LEU A 104 8.44 -1.33 6.77
CA LEU A 104 8.25 -1.89 5.43
C LEU A 104 6.84 -1.61 4.91
N ASN A 105 6.72 -0.58 4.07
CA ASN A 105 5.48 -0.27 3.34
C ASN A 105 5.32 -1.15 2.09
N LEU A 106 4.16 -1.09 1.44
CA LEU A 106 3.84 -1.94 0.27
C LEU A 106 4.65 -1.60 -0.99
N GLU A 107 5.30 -0.44 -1.03
CA GLU A 107 6.11 0.04 -2.15
C GLU A 107 7.57 -0.44 -2.03
N LYS A 108 8.19 -0.22 -0.86
CA LYS A 108 9.46 -0.84 -0.46
C LYS A 108 9.41 -2.36 -0.62
N LEU A 109 8.26 -2.99 -0.30
CA LEU A 109 8.05 -4.41 -0.54
C LEU A 109 8.08 -4.78 -2.03
N CYS A 110 7.41 -4.03 -2.91
CA CYS A 110 7.49 -4.26 -4.36
C CYS A 110 8.93 -4.12 -4.90
N GLN A 111 9.70 -3.16 -4.38
CA GLN A 111 11.12 -2.97 -4.73
C GLN A 111 11.97 -4.18 -4.30
N ILE A 112 11.76 -4.68 -3.08
CA ILE A 112 12.40 -5.90 -2.57
C ILE A 112 12.03 -7.14 -3.39
N GLU A 113 10.74 -7.30 -3.76
CA GLU A 113 10.26 -8.41 -4.59
C GLU A 113 10.91 -8.44 -5.99
N ILE A 114 11.26 -7.28 -6.55
CA ILE A 114 11.98 -7.17 -7.82
C ILE A 114 13.47 -7.50 -7.64
N LEU A 115 14.07 -7.07 -6.54
CA LEU A 115 15.47 -7.40 -6.24
C LEU A 115 15.63 -8.90 -5.94
N GLU A 116 14.64 -9.54 -5.30
CA GLU A 116 14.58 -11.00 -5.14
C GLU A 116 14.51 -11.68 -6.51
N ASP A 117 13.58 -11.27 -7.37
CA ASP A 117 13.46 -11.79 -8.74
C ASP A 117 14.78 -11.69 -9.53
N VAL A 118 15.53 -10.59 -9.39
CA VAL A 118 16.86 -10.44 -10.01
C VAL A 118 17.89 -11.38 -9.36
N THR A 119 17.98 -11.46 -8.03
CA THR A 119 18.91 -12.38 -7.34
C THR A 119 18.62 -13.86 -7.66
N ASP A 120 17.34 -14.22 -7.85
CA ASP A 120 16.92 -15.58 -8.18
C ASP A 120 17.29 -15.96 -9.62
N ILE A 121 17.26 -15.00 -10.57
CA ILE A 121 17.89 -15.17 -11.90
C ILE A 121 19.41 -15.38 -11.73
N VAL A 122 20.09 -14.53 -10.96
CA VAL A 122 21.57 -14.59 -10.86
C VAL A 122 22.05 -15.91 -10.26
N LYS A 123 21.33 -16.43 -9.25
CA LYS A 123 21.58 -17.76 -8.69
C LYS A 123 21.34 -18.90 -9.70
N LYS A 124 20.37 -18.73 -10.60
CA LYS A 124 20.03 -19.70 -11.67
C LYS A 124 21.09 -19.74 -12.78
N PHE A 125 21.73 -18.62 -13.09
CA PHE A 125 22.76 -18.47 -14.14
C PHE A 125 24.14 -18.14 -13.56
N ALA A 126 24.47 -18.69 -12.38
CA ALA A 126 25.66 -18.33 -11.63
C ALA A 126 26.97 -18.82 -12.28
N ASP A 127 26.89 -19.81 -13.17
CA ASP A 127 27.96 -20.41 -13.98
C ASP A 127 27.97 -19.92 -15.44
N ASP A 128 27.06 -19.03 -15.83
CA ASP A 128 27.01 -18.48 -17.19
C ASP A 128 27.99 -17.31 -17.34
N GLN A 129 29.07 -17.52 -18.10
CA GLN A 129 30.12 -16.51 -18.28
C GLN A 129 29.62 -15.23 -18.97
N PHE A 130 28.58 -15.29 -19.82
CA PHE A 130 28.00 -14.10 -20.44
C PHE A 130 27.15 -13.31 -19.43
N PHE A 131 26.38 -14.00 -18.60
CA PHE A 131 25.56 -13.40 -17.55
C PHE A 131 26.42 -12.75 -16.45
N ILE A 132 27.43 -13.47 -15.94
CA ILE A 132 28.40 -12.96 -14.95
C ILE A 132 29.19 -11.76 -15.51
N ARG A 133 29.62 -11.83 -16.78
CA ARG A 133 30.26 -10.69 -17.45
C ARG A 133 29.33 -9.48 -17.53
N GLY A 134 28.05 -9.69 -17.85
CA GLY A 134 27.02 -8.65 -17.88
C GLY A 134 26.85 -7.92 -16.53
N ILE A 135 26.88 -8.65 -15.41
CA ILE A 135 26.89 -8.07 -14.06
C ILE A 135 28.12 -7.18 -13.85
N LEU A 136 29.32 -7.69 -14.16
CA LEU A 136 30.58 -6.99 -13.91
C LEU A 136 30.76 -5.75 -14.80
N THR A 137 30.31 -5.77 -16.06
CA THR A 137 30.38 -4.58 -16.94
C THR A 137 29.32 -3.54 -16.60
N THR A 138 28.11 -3.95 -16.19
CA THR A 138 27.00 -3.05 -15.86
C THR A 138 27.39 -2.02 -14.79
N GLU A 139 28.21 -2.39 -13.79
CA GLU A 139 28.72 -1.41 -12.82
C GLU A 139 29.70 -0.42 -13.46
N THR A 140 30.64 -0.87 -14.31
CA THR A 140 31.62 0.03 -14.94
C THR A 140 31.00 1.06 -15.88
N ASP A 141 29.75 0.87 -16.32
CA ASP A 141 29.00 1.84 -17.12
C ASP A 141 27.98 2.66 -16.29
N LEU A 142 27.65 2.19 -15.08
CA LEU A 142 27.03 3.00 -14.01
C LEU A 142 28.02 4.03 -13.43
N GLU A 143 29.25 3.61 -13.15
CA GLU A 143 30.36 4.45 -12.66
C GLU A 143 30.60 5.67 -13.58
N LYS A 144 30.46 5.47 -14.90
CA LYS A 144 30.67 6.50 -15.93
C LYS A 144 29.40 7.31 -16.27
N GLY A 145 28.24 6.96 -15.71
CA GLY A 145 26.95 7.57 -16.06
C GLY A 145 26.47 7.30 -17.50
N ILE A 146 27.01 6.27 -18.16
CA ILE A 146 26.76 5.95 -19.58
C ILE A 146 25.56 5.00 -19.76
N LEU A 147 25.23 4.23 -18.72
CA LEU A 147 24.35 3.06 -18.78
C LEU A 147 23.04 3.30 -19.56
N ARG A 148 22.88 2.63 -20.71
CA ARG A 148 21.61 2.63 -21.43
C ARG A 148 20.72 1.51 -20.93
N THR A 149 19.43 1.82 -20.77
CA THR A 149 18.40 0.81 -20.45
C THR A 149 18.38 -0.37 -21.42
N SER A 150 18.84 -0.21 -22.67
CA SER A 150 18.96 -1.27 -23.67
C SER A 150 19.84 -2.44 -23.22
N GLU A 151 20.98 -2.16 -22.58
CA GLU A 151 22.06 -3.13 -22.31
C GLU A 151 21.72 -4.06 -21.14
N VAL A 152 21.22 -3.52 -20.02
CA VAL A 152 20.67 -4.33 -18.91
C VAL A 152 19.47 -5.15 -19.38
N LEU A 153 18.60 -4.55 -20.22
CA LEU A 153 17.50 -5.28 -20.84
C LEU A 153 17.97 -6.25 -21.95
N GLU A 154 19.25 -6.39 -22.27
CA GLU A 154 19.75 -7.34 -23.26
C GLU A 154 20.13 -8.68 -22.63
N TRP A 155 21.01 -8.68 -21.62
CA TRP A 155 21.32 -9.91 -20.88
C TRP A 155 20.15 -10.37 -19.99
N MET A 156 19.25 -9.48 -19.55
CA MET A 156 17.98 -9.91 -18.93
C MET A 156 16.95 -10.50 -19.93
N LYS A 157 17.08 -10.27 -21.25
CA LYS A 157 16.29 -11.03 -22.26
C LYS A 157 16.83 -12.44 -22.46
N TYR A 158 18.15 -12.62 -22.38
CA TYR A 158 18.81 -13.92 -22.54
C TYR A 158 18.31 -14.96 -21.51
N ALA A 159 17.94 -14.51 -20.31
CA ALA A 159 17.33 -15.34 -19.26
C ALA A 159 15.86 -15.77 -19.51
N ASP A 160 15.22 -15.30 -20.60
CA ASP A 160 13.82 -15.52 -21.05
C ASP A 160 12.70 -15.20 -20.02
N HIS A 161 13.02 -14.44 -18.97
CA HIS A 161 12.05 -14.05 -17.93
C HIS A 161 11.25 -12.79 -18.33
N ILE A 162 10.39 -12.93 -19.35
CA ILE A 162 9.51 -11.86 -19.88
C ILE A 162 8.72 -11.12 -18.79
N GLY A 163 8.28 -11.83 -17.73
CA GLY A 163 7.55 -11.23 -16.61
C GLY A 163 8.36 -10.20 -15.81
N ILE A 164 9.66 -10.45 -15.60
CA ILE A 164 10.56 -9.58 -14.83
C ILE A 164 10.89 -8.33 -15.65
N LEU A 165 11.12 -8.48 -16.96
CA LEU A 165 11.22 -7.35 -17.90
C LEU A 165 9.97 -6.46 -17.91
N GLN A 166 8.77 -7.04 -17.70
CA GLN A 166 7.52 -6.28 -17.55
C GLN A 166 7.37 -5.61 -16.17
N LYS A 167 7.89 -6.20 -15.08
CA LYS A 167 7.95 -5.55 -13.76
C LYS A 167 8.89 -4.33 -13.80
N LEU A 168 10.13 -4.52 -14.26
CA LEU A 168 11.14 -3.47 -14.41
C LEU A 168 10.66 -2.33 -15.32
N ARG A 169 10.07 -2.65 -16.49
CA ARG A 169 9.52 -1.62 -17.39
C ARG A 169 8.33 -0.83 -16.80
N LYS A 170 7.60 -1.38 -15.82
CA LYS A 170 6.50 -0.68 -15.14
C LYS A 170 6.97 0.24 -13.99
N LEU A 171 8.22 0.10 -13.55
CA LEU A 171 8.80 0.81 -12.42
C LEU A 171 10.10 1.52 -12.84
N ALA A 172 10.04 2.18 -13.99
CA ALA A 172 11.14 2.95 -14.57
C ALA A 172 11.34 4.33 -13.90
N ASP A 173 11.06 4.41 -12.59
CA ASP A 173 11.24 5.58 -11.75
C ASP A 173 12.67 5.64 -11.18
N TYR A 174 13.13 6.84 -10.81
CA TYR A 174 14.50 7.07 -10.33
C TYR A 174 14.89 6.16 -9.15
N CYS A 175 13.95 5.86 -8.25
CA CYS A 175 14.20 5.06 -7.04
C CYS A 175 14.54 3.58 -7.29
N CYS A 176 14.24 3.02 -8.47
CA CYS A 176 14.63 1.64 -8.79
C CYS A 176 16.13 1.53 -9.11
N TRP A 177 16.73 2.59 -9.65
CA TRP A 177 18.12 2.58 -10.14
C TRP A 177 19.16 2.58 -9.01
N SER A 178 18.89 3.24 -7.88
CA SER A 178 19.77 3.21 -6.72
C SER A 178 19.85 1.81 -6.09
N ILE A 179 18.71 1.12 -5.98
CA ILE A 179 18.63 -0.27 -5.48
C ILE A 179 19.34 -1.24 -6.44
N LEU A 180 19.20 -1.01 -7.76
CA LEU A 180 19.95 -1.78 -8.76
C LEU A 180 21.47 -1.50 -8.71
N LYS A 181 21.93 -0.24 -8.54
CA LYS A 181 23.37 0.04 -8.34
C LYS A 181 23.89 -0.73 -7.11
N LEU A 182 23.22 -0.64 -5.96
CA LEU A 182 23.61 -1.36 -4.74
C LEU A 182 23.75 -2.88 -4.97
N PHE A 183 22.83 -3.47 -5.74
CA PHE A 183 22.91 -4.88 -6.14
C PHE A 183 24.13 -5.18 -7.04
N PHE A 184 24.36 -4.39 -8.09
CA PHE A 184 25.50 -4.62 -9.00
C PHE A 184 26.85 -4.44 -8.28
N SER A 185 26.97 -3.39 -7.47
CA SER A 185 28.16 -3.14 -6.63
C SER A 185 28.43 -4.27 -5.64
N ALA A 186 27.40 -4.78 -4.96
CA ALA A 186 27.55 -5.92 -4.06
C ALA A 186 28.02 -7.18 -4.79
N TYR A 187 27.42 -7.51 -5.94
CA TYR A 187 27.82 -8.68 -6.72
C TYR A 187 29.24 -8.52 -7.30
N LYS A 188 29.61 -7.39 -7.89
CA LYS A 188 30.97 -7.14 -8.39
C LYS A 188 32.01 -7.19 -7.27
N PHE A 189 31.72 -6.62 -6.09
CA PHE A 189 32.59 -6.71 -4.92
C PHE A 189 32.83 -8.17 -4.48
N TYR A 190 31.76 -8.92 -4.19
CA TYR A 190 31.93 -10.29 -3.67
C TYR A 190 32.47 -11.28 -4.71
N ILE A 191 32.09 -11.16 -6.00
CA ILE A 191 32.69 -11.96 -7.08
C ILE A 191 34.19 -11.67 -7.19
N SER A 192 34.58 -10.38 -7.17
CA SER A 192 36.00 -10.01 -7.22
C SER A 192 36.76 -10.53 -6.00
N LYS A 193 36.18 -10.44 -4.80
CA LYS A 193 36.82 -10.92 -3.56
C LYS A 193 37.05 -12.44 -3.57
N VAL A 194 36.04 -13.21 -3.97
CA VAL A 194 36.09 -14.67 -4.09
C VAL A 194 37.15 -15.16 -5.10
N ILE A 195 37.57 -14.32 -6.05
CA ILE A 195 38.48 -14.69 -7.14
C ILE A 195 39.88 -14.10 -7.00
N LEU A 196 40.01 -12.86 -6.53
CA LEU A 196 41.30 -12.17 -6.42
C LEU A 196 42.00 -12.40 -5.07
N GLU A 197 41.24 -12.76 -4.03
CA GLU A 197 41.73 -13.09 -2.69
C GLU A 197 41.51 -14.58 -2.32
N ASP A 198 40.96 -15.38 -3.26
CA ASP A 198 40.39 -16.74 -3.07
C ASP A 198 39.40 -16.87 -1.89
N TYR A 199 38.75 -15.76 -1.53
CA TYR A 199 37.99 -15.60 -0.28
C TYR A 199 36.81 -16.58 -0.17
N ASN A 200 36.85 -17.48 0.82
CA ASN A 200 35.76 -18.43 1.07
C ASN A 200 34.57 -17.74 1.76
N LEU A 201 33.64 -17.21 0.95
CA LEU A 201 32.49 -16.45 1.43
C LEU A 201 31.51 -17.27 2.31
N VAL A 202 31.50 -18.62 2.21
CA VAL A 202 30.67 -19.47 3.10
C VAL A 202 31.28 -19.53 4.50
N GLU A 203 32.55 -19.90 4.58
CA GLU A 203 33.29 -20.01 5.84
C GLU A 203 33.34 -18.66 6.57
N ALA A 204 33.59 -17.56 5.86
CA ALA A 204 33.61 -16.21 6.46
C ALA A 204 32.22 -15.69 6.91
N PHE A 205 31.13 -16.31 6.44
CA PHE A 205 29.76 -16.02 6.89
C PHE A 205 29.36 -16.91 8.07
N GLU A 206 29.81 -18.16 8.09
CA GLU A 206 29.59 -19.11 9.19
C GLU A 206 30.47 -18.79 10.41
N SER A 207 31.73 -18.39 10.22
CA SER A 207 32.66 -17.98 11.27
C SER A 207 32.38 -16.58 11.85
N TYR A 208 31.31 -15.93 11.43
CA TYR A 208 31.04 -14.52 11.73
C TYR A 208 30.62 -14.30 13.19
N TYR A 209 29.96 -15.28 13.81
CA TYR A 209 29.45 -15.21 15.19
C TYR A 209 30.20 -16.20 16.08
N CYS A 210 30.67 -15.75 17.25
CA CYS A 210 31.30 -16.65 18.21
C CYS A 210 30.25 -17.51 18.94
N ASP A 211 30.63 -18.73 19.33
CA ASP A 211 29.75 -19.71 19.96
C ASP A 211 29.03 -19.17 21.19
N ASN A 212 29.71 -18.33 21.99
CA ASN A 212 29.12 -17.67 23.15
C ASN A 212 27.92 -16.79 22.77
N CYS A 213 27.97 -16.03 21.67
CA CYS A 213 26.87 -15.16 21.27
C CYS A 213 25.76 -15.93 20.54
N MET A 214 26.08 -16.99 19.79
CA MET A 214 25.07 -17.93 19.29
C MET A 214 24.34 -18.64 20.45
N MET A 215 25.06 -19.14 21.45
CA MET A 215 24.48 -19.80 22.64
C MET A 215 23.66 -18.84 23.51
N ASN A 216 24.08 -17.58 23.66
CA ASN A 216 23.27 -16.56 24.34
C ASN A 216 22.03 -16.18 23.53
N SER A 217 22.10 -16.11 22.20
CA SER A 217 20.93 -15.93 21.33
C SER A 217 19.92 -17.06 21.50
N GLU A 218 20.40 -18.32 21.49
CA GLU A 218 19.55 -19.51 21.72
C GLU A 218 18.93 -19.53 23.13
N ASN A 219 19.64 -19.08 24.16
CA ASN A 219 19.13 -18.90 25.52
C ASN A 219 18.00 -17.86 25.57
N MET A 220 18.19 -16.71 24.91
CA MET A 220 17.14 -15.68 24.79
C MET A 220 15.95 -16.15 23.94
N LYS A 221 16.19 -16.93 22.88
CA LYS A 221 15.13 -17.60 22.09
C LYS A 221 14.32 -18.56 22.96
N LYS A 222 14.96 -19.39 23.78
CA LYS A 222 14.29 -20.31 24.70
C LYS A 222 13.40 -19.55 25.68
N LYS A 223 13.91 -18.50 26.31
CA LYS A 223 13.12 -17.61 27.19
C LYS A 223 11.97 -16.92 26.45
N GLY A 224 12.18 -16.52 25.20
CA GLY A 224 11.12 -15.97 24.33
C GLY A 224 10.02 -16.99 24.03
N ASN A 225 10.38 -18.24 23.75
CA ASN A 225 9.43 -19.34 23.57
C ASN A 225 8.63 -19.61 24.86
N GLU A 226 9.29 -19.59 26.03
CA GLU A 226 8.64 -19.76 27.33
C GLU A 226 7.70 -18.60 27.69
N ALA A 227 8.07 -17.36 27.35
CA ALA A 227 7.20 -16.20 27.51
C ALA A 227 5.98 -16.27 26.57
N PHE A 228 6.18 -16.70 25.32
CA PHE A 228 5.11 -16.92 24.34
C PHE A 228 4.16 -18.05 24.75
N ALA A 229 4.67 -19.14 25.33
CA ALA A 229 3.84 -20.23 25.87
C ALA A 229 3.01 -19.79 27.10
N LYS A 230 3.44 -18.74 27.81
CA LYS A 230 2.71 -18.08 28.91
C LYS A 230 1.86 -16.88 28.42
N ASP A 231 1.68 -16.76 27.10
CA ASP A 231 1.02 -15.68 26.35
C ASP A 231 1.49 -14.24 26.70
N LYS A 232 2.71 -14.10 27.23
CA LYS A 232 3.36 -12.81 27.52
C LYS A 232 4.02 -12.26 26.26
N LEU A 233 3.18 -11.86 25.29
CA LEU A 233 3.59 -11.58 23.92
C LEU A 233 4.67 -10.48 23.81
N ASP A 234 4.53 -9.35 24.50
CA ASP A 234 5.52 -8.26 24.46
C ASP A 234 6.86 -8.63 25.12
N THR A 235 6.80 -9.48 26.17
CA THR A 235 7.99 -10.06 26.78
C THR A 235 8.70 -11.00 25.80
N ALA A 236 7.95 -11.80 25.05
CA ALA A 236 8.50 -12.65 23.99
C ALA A 236 9.12 -11.81 22.86
N VAL A 237 8.45 -10.75 22.38
CA VAL A 237 9.01 -9.79 21.39
C VAL A 237 10.33 -9.19 21.88
N THR A 238 10.40 -8.79 23.13
CA THR A 238 11.62 -8.23 23.75
C THR A 238 12.75 -9.27 23.77
N LEU A 239 12.45 -10.52 24.15
CA LEU A 239 13.44 -11.60 24.23
C LEU A 239 13.92 -12.07 22.86
N TYR A 240 13.04 -12.18 21.86
CA TYR A 240 13.45 -12.46 20.48
C TYR A 240 14.27 -11.31 19.88
N THR A 241 14.00 -10.06 20.25
CA THR A 241 14.80 -8.90 19.80
C THR A 241 16.22 -8.95 20.37
N LYS A 242 16.38 -9.27 21.66
CA LYS A 242 17.70 -9.53 22.26
C LYS A 242 18.42 -10.74 21.67
N ALA A 243 17.68 -11.76 21.24
CA ALA A 243 18.26 -12.88 20.51
C ALA A 243 18.76 -12.46 19.11
N ILE A 244 18.03 -11.58 18.41
CA ILE A 244 18.39 -11.04 17.09
C ILE A 244 19.62 -10.12 17.18
N GLU A 245 19.73 -9.31 18.23
CA GLU A 245 20.92 -8.48 18.52
C GLU A 245 22.21 -9.32 18.64
N LEU A 246 22.09 -10.57 19.09
CA LEU A 246 23.20 -11.51 19.27
C LEU A 246 23.48 -12.40 18.03
N TRP A 247 22.46 -12.68 17.22
CA TRP A 247 22.57 -13.50 16.00
C TRP A 247 21.45 -13.16 14.97
N PRO A 248 21.63 -12.11 14.14
CA PRO A 248 20.61 -11.59 13.22
C PRO A 248 20.40 -12.43 11.94
N GLU A 249 21.14 -13.52 11.75
CA GLU A 249 20.95 -14.45 10.62
C GLU A 249 20.03 -15.64 10.98
N ASN A 250 19.59 -15.72 12.24
CA ASN A 250 18.69 -16.77 12.71
C ASN A 250 17.23 -16.49 12.32
N HIS A 251 16.86 -16.95 11.12
CA HIS A 251 15.51 -16.87 10.54
C HIS A 251 14.37 -17.28 11.49
N LEU A 252 14.62 -18.20 12.44
CA LEU A 252 13.62 -18.64 13.42
C LEU A 252 13.17 -17.51 14.34
N LEU A 253 14.08 -16.60 14.71
CA LEU A 253 13.80 -15.50 15.62
C LEU A 253 12.80 -14.51 15.01
N TYR A 254 13.00 -14.17 13.74
CA TYR A 254 12.08 -13.30 13.00
C TYR A 254 10.72 -13.99 12.79
N GLY A 255 10.67 -15.28 12.44
CA GLY A 255 9.39 -15.99 12.31
C GLY A 255 8.61 -16.09 13.64
N ASN A 256 9.31 -16.27 14.76
CA ASN A 256 8.70 -16.29 16.08
C ASN A 256 8.25 -14.87 16.53
N ARG A 257 9.05 -13.83 16.28
CA ARG A 257 8.68 -12.44 16.59
C ARG A 257 7.55 -11.93 15.69
N ALA A 258 7.53 -12.33 14.42
CA ALA A 258 6.40 -12.10 13.51
C ALA A 258 5.11 -12.73 14.04
N LEU A 259 5.15 -13.96 14.59
CA LEU A 259 4.00 -14.61 15.21
C LEU A 259 3.49 -13.83 16.44
N CYS A 260 4.38 -13.28 17.27
CA CYS A 260 3.98 -12.35 18.34
C CYS A 260 3.30 -11.11 17.76
N PHE A 261 3.89 -10.45 16.76
CA PHE A 261 3.32 -9.25 16.15
C PHE A 261 1.96 -9.53 15.48
N LEU A 262 1.73 -10.70 14.87
CA LEU A 262 0.41 -11.11 14.37
C LEU A 262 -0.63 -11.21 15.49
N ARG A 263 -0.27 -11.77 16.67
CA ARG A 263 -1.18 -11.85 17.82
C ARG A 263 -1.45 -10.50 18.48
N ILE A 264 -0.46 -9.60 18.52
CA ILE A 264 -0.60 -8.23 19.06
C ILE A 264 -1.32 -7.30 18.05
N GLY A 265 -1.52 -7.73 16.80
CA GLY A 265 -2.14 -6.92 15.73
C GLY A 265 -1.20 -5.95 15.01
N GLN A 266 0.10 -6.00 15.28
CA GLN A 266 1.13 -5.15 14.66
C GLN A 266 1.55 -5.69 13.28
N TYR A 267 0.58 -5.81 12.36
CA TYR A 267 0.72 -6.55 11.09
C TYR A 267 1.84 -6.02 10.18
N ARG A 268 2.19 -4.72 10.21
CA ARG A 268 3.33 -4.17 9.45
C ARG A 268 4.68 -4.70 9.92
N LYS A 269 4.86 -4.88 11.24
CA LYS A 269 6.08 -5.44 11.83
C LYS A 269 6.15 -6.95 11.59
N ALA A 270 5.00 -7.64 11.65
CA ALA A 270 4.88 -9.04 11.23
C ALA A 270 5.22 -9.26 9.75
N LEU A 271 4.79 -8.35 8.85
CA LEU A 271 5.13 -8.38 7.42
C LEU A 271 6.65 -8.26 7.21
N CYS A 272 7.29 -7.31 7.90
CA CYS A 272 8.73 -7.08 7.82
C CYS A 272 9.54 -8.28 8.34
N ASP A 273 9.20 -8.81 9.53
CA ASP A 273 9.86 -9.98 10.10
C ASP A 273 9.59 -11.28 9.33
N GLY A 274 8.37 -11.46 8.79
CA GLY A 274 8.08 -12.55 7.85
C GLY A 274 8.97 -12.48 6.62
N LYS A 275 9.16 -11.28 6.05
CA LYS A 275 10.03 -11.07 4.89
C LYS A 275 11.52 -11.31 5.20
N ARG A 276 12.00 -10.83 6.34
CA ARG A 276 13.35 -11.12 6.88
C ARG A 276 13.61 -12.62 6.99
N ALA A 277 12.67 -13.37 7.56
CA ALA A 277 12.77 -14.83 7.69
C ALA A 277 12.84 -15.55 6.33
N ILE A 278 12.07 -15.09 5.33
CA ILE A 278 12.10 -15.64 3.96
C ILE A 278 13.43 -15.36 3.26
N ILE A 279 14.00 -14.15 3.40
CA ILE A 279 15.32 -13.82 2.81
C ILE A 279 16.44 -14.67 3.43
N LEU A 280 16.44 -14.86 4.75
CA LEU A 280 17.43 -15.70 5.44
C LEU A 280 17.25 -17.20 5.18
N LYS A 281 16.01 -17.68 4.97
CA LYS A 281 15.73 -19.09 4.67
C LYS A 281 14.56 -19.24 3.69
N PRO A 282 14.81 -19.16 2.37
CA PRO A 282 13.75 -19.21 1.35
C PRO A 282 12.91 -20.49 1.37
N CYS A 283 13.48 -21.62 1.79
CA CYS A 283 12.80 -22.91 1.91
C CYS A 283 12.19 -23.19 3.30
N TRP A 284 11.86 -22.15 4.09
CA TRP A 284 11.22 -22.30 5.40
C TRP A 284 9.71 -21.99 5.36
N PRO A 285 8.81 -23.01 5.39
CA PRO A 285 7.38 -22.80 5.17
C PRO A 285 6.71 -21.90 6.21
N LYS A 286 7.20 -21.91 7.46
CA LYS A 286 6.68 -21.08 8.54
C LYS A 286 6.94 -19.58 8.30
N GLY A 287 8.04 -19.21 7.64
CA GLY A 287 8.33 -17.82 7.26
C GLY A 287 7.32 -17.29 6.24
N HIS A 288 7.12 -18.05 5.15
CA HIS A 288 6.08 -17.79 4.15
C HIS A 288 4.69 -17.70 4.77
N TYR A 289 4.33 -18.64 5.66
CA TYR A 289 3.04 -18.63 6.34
C TYR A 289 2.80 -17.31 7.10
N ARG A 290 3.78 -16.83 7.89
CA ARG A 290 3.65 -15.58 8.67
C ARG A 290 3.58 -14.33 7.78
N PHE A 291 4.33 -14.32 6.67
CA PHE A 291 4.28 -13.25 5.69
C PHE A 291 2.91 -13.18 4.98
N CYS A 292 2.34 -14.33 4.61
CA CYS A 292 1.03 -14.41 3.97
C CYS A 292 -0.13 -14.09 4.95
N ASP A 293 -0.02 -14.51 6.22
CA ASP A 293 -0.92 -14.06 7.29
C ASP A 293 -0.92 -12.52 7.36
N ALA A 294 0.27 -11.91 7.47
CA ALA A 294 0.42 -10.45 7.60
C ALA A 294 -0.16 -9.69 6.40
N LEU A 295 0.10 -10.15 5.17
CA LEU A 295 -0.53 -9.59 3.96
C LEU A 295 -2.07 -9.70 4.01
N SER A 296 -2.62 -10.83 4.46
CA SER A 296 -4.07 -11.01 4.53
C SER A 296 -4.72 -10.13 5.60
N PHE A 297 -4.10 -9.97 6.77
CA PHE A 297 -4.57 -9.04 7.82
C PHE A 297 -4.46 -7.56 7.40
N LEU A 298 -3.50 -7.21 6.53
CA LEU A 298 -3.41 -5.90 5.88
C LEU A 298 -4.41 -5.72 4.72
N GLY A 299 -5.25 -6.72 4.42
CA GLY A 299 -6.25 -6.68 3.34
C GLY A 299 -5.71 -7.01 1.94
N GLU A 300 -4.42 -7.26 1.80
CA GLU A 300 -3.71 -7.56 0.55
C GLU A 300 -3.87 -9.03 0.12
N HIS A 301 -5.09 -9.58 0.22
CA HIS A 301 -5.38 -11.01 0.02
C HIS A 301 -4.89 -11.57 -1.33
N ARG A 302 -4.80 -10.73 -2.38
CA ARG A 302 -4.21 -11.14 -3.67
C ARG A 302 -2.70 -11.33 -3.57
N LYS A 303 -1.96 -10.38 -2.96
CA LYS A 303 -0.52 -10.55 -2.70
C LYS A 303 -0.28 -11.74 -1.77
N ALA A 304 -1.16 -11.98 -0.79
CA ALA A 304 -1.06 -13.13 0.10
C ALA A 304 -1.16 -14.48 -0.65
N LEU A 305 -1.96 -14.57 -1.71
CA LEU A 305 -2.00 -15.75 -2.59
C LEU A 305 -0.75 -15.85 -3.47
N GLU A 306 -0.40 -14.77 -4.17
CA GLU A 306 0.80 -14.70 -5.04
C GLU A 306 2.11 -15.02 -4.25
N ALA A 307 2.18 -14.61 -2.99
CA ALA A 307 3.30 -14.92 -2.09
C ALA A 307 3.24 -16.36 -1.54
N ASN A 308 2.05 -16.89 -1.26
CA ASN A 308 1.88 -18.27 -0.80
C ASN A 308 2.23 -19.28 -1.91
N GLU A 309 1.88 -18.98 -3.16
CA GLU A 309 2.30 -19.75 -4.35
C GLU A 309 3.83 -19.82 -4.46
N ARG A 310 4.52 -18.66 -4.44
CA ARG A 310 6.00 -18.60 -4.40
C ARG A 310 6.58 -19.36 -3.19
N GLY A 311 5.89 -19.31 -2.05
CA GLY A 311 6.26 -20.04 -0.85
C GLY A 311 6.17 -21.55 -0.99
N GLN A 312 5.16 -22.06 -1.72
CA GLN A 312 5.04 -23.48 -2.05
C GLN A 312 6.16 -23.92 -3.00
N ASP A 313 6.42 -23.16 -4.08
CA ASP A 313 7.49 -23.47 -5.05
C ASP A 313 8.87 -23.55 -4.38
N LEU A 314 9.20 -22.57 -3.51
CA LEU A 314 10.47 -22.52 -2.77
C LEU A 314 10.59 -23.57 -1.65
N CYS A 315 9.48 -24.18 -1.24
CA CYS A 315 9.42 -25.17 -0.15
C CYS A 315 9.08 -26.59 -0.63
N ARG A 316 9.15 -26.86 -1.93
CA ARG A 316 8.76 -28.14 -2.54
C ARG A 316 9.43 -29.39 -1.96
N ASP A 317 10.65 -29.23 -1.42
CA ASP A 317 11.43 -30.31 -0.82
C ASP A 317 11.15 -30.49 0.69
N ASN A 318 10.16 -29.76 1.24
CA ASN A 318 9.74 -29.81 2.64
C ASN A 318 8.23 -30.14 2.74
N PRO A 319 7.84 -31.42 2.62
CA PRO A 319 6.43 -31.82 2.49
C PRO A 319 5.59 -31.52 3.73
N GLU A 320 6.16 -31.64 4.94
CA GLU A 320 5.45 -31.43 6.19
C GLU A 320 5.00 -29.97 6.36
N GLY A 321 5.90 -29.01 6.09
CA GLY A 321 5.55 -27.60 6.14
C GLY A 321 4.78 -27.12 4.90
N MET A 322 4.98 -27.75 3.73
CA MET A 322 4.20 -27.47 2.52
C MET A 322 2.70 -27.70 2.73
N LYS A 323 2.29 -28.76 3.46
CA LYS A 323 0.87 -29.00 3.79
C LYS A 323 0.22 -27.77 4.45
N GLY A 324 0.94 -27.13 5.38
CA GLY A 324 0.46 -25.91 6.05
C GLY A 324 0.26 -24.73 5.08
N LEU A 325 1.13 -24.58 4.08
CA LEU A 325 0.99 -23.55 3.03
C LEU A 325 -0.18 -23.85 2.08
N ILE A 326 -0.40 -25.11 1.69
CA ILE A 326 -1.54 -25.51 0.85
C ILE A 326 -2.87 -25.26 1.59
N GLU A 327 -2.95 -25.64 2.87
CA GLU A 327 -4.11 -25.32 3.70
C GLU A 327 -4.33 -23.81 3.85
N GLN A 328 -3.26 -23.01 3.98
CA GLN A 328 -3.35 -21.56 4.02
C GLN A 328 -3.81 -21.00 2.67
N HIS A 329 -3.36 -21.56 1.54
CA HIS A 329 -3.79 -21.17 0.20
C HIS A 329 -5.31 -21.26 0.05
N GLU A 330 -5.88 -22.42 0.36
CA GLU A 330 -7.34 -22.60 0.29
C GLU A 330 -8.08 -21.73 1.31
N LYS A 331 -7.51 -21.46 2.50
CA LYS A 331 -8.09 -20.50 3.47
C LYS A 331 -8.10 -19.07 2.90
N LEU A 332 -7.00 -18.59 2.31
CA LEU A 332 -6.86 -17.27 1.69
C LEU A 332 -7.75 -17.10 0.45
N LYS A 333 -7.81 -18.14 -0.39
CA LYS A 333 -8.68 -18.23 -1.56
C LYS A 333 -10.14 -18.19 -1.16
N ASN A 334 -10.55 -18.97 -0.16
CA ASN A 334 -11.90 -18.90 0.42
C ASN A 334 -12.20 -17.53 1.07
N GLN A 335 -11.24 -16.87 1.71
CA GLN A 335 -11.40 -15.49 2.22
C GLN A 335 -11.62 -14.51 1.06
N MET A 336 -10.82 -14.59 0.00
CA MET A 336 -10.92 -13.74 -1.19
C MET A 336 -12.20 -14.01 -2.00
N GLU A 337 -12.65 -15.26 -2.10
CA GLU A 337 -13.93 -15.65 -2.70
C GLU A 337 -15.12 -15.24 -1.84
N LYS A 338 -15.03 -15.31 -0.50
CA LYS A 338 -16.04 -14.72 0.39
C LYS A 338 -16.05 -13.20 0.30
N ALA A 339 -14.91 -12.52 0.18
CA ALA A 339 -14.85 -11.07 -0.02
C ALA A 339 -15.43 -10.65 -1.39
N ARG A 340 -15.14 -11.40 -2.46
CA ARG A 340 -15.78 -11.25 -3.78
C ARG A 340 -17.28 -11.55 -3.71
N GLY A 341 -17.67 -12.63 -3.03
CA GLY A 341 -19.05 -13.10 -2.85
C GLY A 341 -19.89 -12.17 -2.00
N ILE A 342 -19.32 -11.51 -0.99
CA ILE A 342 -19.97 -10.44 -0.22
C ILE A 342 -20.13 -9.19 -1.08
N LYS A 343 -19.12 -8.81 -1.88
CA LYS A 343 -19.25 -7.71 -2.85
C LYS A 343 -20.33 -8.02 -3.91
N GLN A 344 -20.37 -9.25 -4.43
CA GLN A 344 -21.38 -9.71 -5.39
C GLN A 344 -22.77 -9.88 -4.76
N ASN A 345 -22.91 -10.41 -3.54
CA ASN A 345 -24.20 -10.49 -2.84
C ASN A 345 -24.69 -9.11 -2.38
N LYS A 346 -23.80 -8.17 -2.03
CA LYS A 346 -24.19 -6.76 -1.81
C LYS A 346 -24.69 -6.13 -3.12
N TYR A 347 -24.13 -6.50 -4.27
CA TYR A 347 -24.67 -6.19 -5.60
C TYR A 347 -26.00 -6.92 -5.90
N ARG A 348 -26.15 -8.19 -5.49
CA ARG A 348 -27.33 -9.04 -5.77
C ARG A 348 -28.52 -8.67 -4.91
N LEU A 349 -28.33 -8.43 -3.61
CA LEU A 349 -29.35 -7.81 -2.74
C LEU A 349 -29.74 -6.44 -3.29
N LYS A 350 -28.79 -5.59 -3.69
CA LYS A 350 -29.10 -4.30 -4.33
C LYS A 350 -29.94 -4.50 -5.60
N LYS A 351 -29.65 -5.50 -6.43
CA LYS A 351 -30.45 -5.86 -7.62
C LYS A 351 -31.84 -6.41 -7.26
N GLN A 352 -31.95 -7.26 -6.25
CA GLN A 352 -33.22 -7.87 -5.81
C GLN A 352 -34.13 -6.86 -5.08
N LEU A 353 -33.56 -5.93 -4.32
CA LEU A 353 -34.25 -4.77 -3.75
C LEU A 353 -34.74 -3.80 -4.85
N LEU A 354 -33.98 -3.64 -5.93
CA LEU A 354 -34.48 -2.92 -7.13
C LEU A 354 -35.59 -3.68 -7.88
N GLN A 355 -35.64 -5.01 -7.81
CA GLN A 355 -36.68 -5.81 -8.50
C GLN A 355 -37.98 -5.96 -7.70
N LYS A 356 -38.00 -5.66 -6.39
CA LYS A 356 -39.24 -5.68 -5.58
C LYS A 356 -40.18 -4.48 -5.77
N ASN A 357 -39.80 -3.52 -6.63
CA ASN A 357 -40.53 -2.26 -6.85
C ASN A 357 -41.12 -2.14 -8.27
N LEU A 358 -41.63 -3.23 -8.85
CA LEU A 358 -42.52 -3.19 -10.01
C LEU A 358 -43.86 -3.88 -9.65
N PRO A 359 -45.03 -3.30 -10.02
CA PRO A 359 -46.31 -3.98 -9.89
C PRO A 359 -46.46 -5.16 -10.86
N GLU A 360 -47.27 -6.14 -10.50
CA GLU A 360 -47.77 -7.15 -11.43
C GLU A 360 -48.82 -6.55 -12.37
N TYR A 361 -48.89 -7.06 -13.61
CA TYR A 361 -50.04 -6.88 -14.48
C TYR A 361 -50.42 -8.21 -15.09
N VAL A 362 -51.69 -8.58 -14.96
CA VAL A 362 -52.24 -9.88 -15.41
C VAL A 362 -52.83 -9.72 -16.81
N SER A 363 -52.52 -10.66 -17.71
CA SER A 363 -53.38 -10.96 -18.86
C SER A 363 -53.19 -12.41 -19.33
N VAL A 364 -54.29 -13.15 -19.33
CA VAL A 364 -54.47 -14.49 -19.91
C VAL A 364 -54.81 -14.31 -21.40
N GLY A 365 -54.49 -15.21 -22.35
CA GLY A 365 -53.78 -16.49 -22.30
C GLY A 365 -54.23 -17.40 -23.46
N ASN A 366 -53.70 -18.64 -23.53
CA ASN A 366 -54.08 -19.72 -24.48
C ASN A 366 -53.78 -19.43 -25.98
N GLN A 367 -53.59 -20.41 -26.89
CA GLN A 367 -53.65 -21.89 -26.89
C GLN A 367 -52.70 -22.38 -28.04
N GLU A 368 -52.19 -23.62 -28.19
CA GLU A 368 -52.35 -24.89 -27.48
C GLU A 368 -51.23 -25.93 -27.83
N SER A 369 -50.92 -26.87 -26.91
CA SER A 369 -50.52 -28.29 -27.16
C SER A 369 -49.18 -28.71 -27.81
N LYS A 370 -48.69 -29.97 -27.78
CA LYS A 370 -48.79 -31.28 -27.01
C LYS A 370 -47.63 -32.16 -27.64
N LYS A 371 -46.83 -33.09 -27.09
CA LYS A 371 -46.61 -33.90 -25.84
C LYS A 371 -45.09 -33.90 -25.51
N SER A 372 -44.47 -34.34 -24.40
CA SER A 372 -44.81 -35.02 -23.13
C SER A 372 -44.65 -36.57 -22.99
N HIS A 373 -43.44 -37.07 -22.72
CA HIS A 373 -43.09 -38.33 -21.98
C HIS A 373 -41.79 -38.06 -21.17
N ASN A 374 -41.64 -38.27 -19.85
CA ASN A 374 -42.17 -39.25 -18.85
C ASN A 374 -41.59 -40.67 -19.04
N GLU A 375 -41.19 -41.43 -18.02
CA GLU A 375 -41.68 -41.68 -16.63
C GLU A 375 -40.47 -41.81 -15.63
N ASN A 376 -40.49 -42.04 -14.30
CA ASN A 376 -41.38 -41.98 -13.10
C ASN A 376 -40.50 -42.25 -11.82
N LYS A 377 -40.88 -42.22 -10.52
CA LYS A 377 -41.97 -41.64 -9.66
C LYS A 377 -41.75 -42.07 -8.17
N LYS A 378 -42.45 -41.45 -7.19
CA LYS A 378 -42.29 -41.56 -5.70
C LYS A 378 -41.03 -40.84 -5.16
N LEU A 379 -41.04 -39.99 -4.13
CA LEU A 379 -42.07 -39.34 -3.29
C LEU A 379 -42.82 -40.17 -2.23
N CYS A 380 -42.64 -39.79 -0.94
CA CYS A 380 -43.61 -39.84 0.17
C CYS A 380 -43.22 -38.83 1.30
N ASP A 381 -44.20 -38.19 1.94
CA ASP A 381 -44.04 -37.10 2.91
C ASP A 381 -44.35 -37.51 4.36
N SER A 382 -43.96 -36.70 5.38
CA SER A 382 -44.91 -35.96 6.24
C SER A 382 -44.34 -35.36 7.56
N HIS A 383 -44.74 -34.11 7.83
CA HIS A 383 -45.21 -33.49 9.09
C HIS A 383 -44.43 -33.44 10.45
N HIS A 384 -44.52 -32.23 11.02
CA HIS A 384 -44.60 -31.83 12.45
C HIS A 384 -43.34 -31.66 13.36
N HIS A 385 -43.42 -30.60 14.18
CA HIS A 385 -42.61 -30.25 15.36
C HIS A 385 -43.26 -30.83 16.65
N PRO A 386 -42.66 -30.79 17.89
CA PRO A 386 -41.56 -29.94 18.36
C PRO A 386 -40.47 -30.62 19.25
N CYS A 387 -39.65 -29.77 19.87
CA CYS A 387 -38.56 -30.02 20.83
C CYS A 387 -38.86 -30.96 22.02
N GLN A 388 -37.88 -31.79 22.42
CA GLN A 388 -37.50 -31.97 23.85
C GLN A 388 -36.09 -32.56 24.05
N GLN A 389 -35.61 -32.55 25.30
CA GLN A 389 -34.25 -32.94 25.73
C GLN A 389 -34.17 -34.37 26.28
N LYS A 390 -32.97 -35.00 26.20
CA LYS A 390 -32.32 -35.86 27.23
C LYS A 390 -30.88 -36.16 26.77
N HIS A 391 -29.82 -35.89 27.53
CA HIS A 391 -29.37 -36.49 28.81
C HIS A 391 -29.02 -37.99 28.73
N THR A 392 -27.72 -38.26 28.88
CA THR A 392 -27.18 -39.43 29.59
C THR A 392 -26.02 -38.95 30.46
N ASN A 393 -26.01 -39.30 31.74
CA ASN A 393 -24.97 -38.91 32.69
C ASN A 393 -24.01 -40.09 32.96
N MET A 394 -22.81 -39.79 33.45
CA MET A 394 -21.98 -40.70 34.28
C MET A 394 -21.60 -39.94 35.56
N ILE A 395 -21.55 -40.63 36.70
CA ILE A 395 -21.50 -40.03 38.05
C ILE A 395 -20.45 -40.73 38.93
N GLY A 396 -19.74 -39.96 39.75
CA GLY A 396 -18.90 -40.43 40.86
C GLY A 396 -17.90 -39.33 41.30
N ASN A 397 -18.20 -38.48 42.28
CA ASN A 397 -18.15 -38.70 43.75
C ASN A 397 -16.71 -38.59 44.33
N THR A 398 -16.40 -37.84 45.41
CA THR A 398 -17.25 -37.01 46.31
C THR A 398 -16.43 -36.10 47.26
N LYS A 399 -17.09 -35.09 47.88
CA LYS A 399 -16.76 -34.38 49.16
C LYS A 399 -15.60 -33.35 49.12
N THR A 400 -15.62 -32.21 49.86
CA THR A 400 -16.59 -31.68 50.87
C THR A 400 -16.56 -30.14 50.98
N ARG A 401 -17.73 -29.52 51.28
CA ARG A 401 -18.08 -28.34 52.15
C ARG A 401 -17.10 -27.13 52.29
N GLU A 402 -17.54 -25.87 52.47
CA GLU A 402 -18.86 -25.36 52.94
C GLU A 402 -19.21 -23.94 52.38
N ASN A 403 -20.41 -23.44 52.69
CA ASN A 403 -21.06 -22.23 52.12
C ASN A 403 -20.64 -20.91 52.86
N ILE A 404 -21.13 -19.69 52.59
CA ILE A 404 -22.53 -19.15 52.68
C ILE A 404 -22.70 -17.84 51.86
N ASP A 405 -23.85 -17.72 51.17
CA ASP A 405 -24.79 -16.60 50.84
C ASP A 405 -24.32 -15.10 50.86
N HIS A 406 -25.00 -14.10 50.26
CA HIS A 406 -26.38 -13.86 49.78
C HIS A 406 -26.37 -13.12 48.41
N LEU A 407 -27.30 -13.30 47.44
CA LEU A 407 -28.77 -13.05 47.34
C LEU A 407 -29.11 -11.67 46.69
N SER A 408 -30.36 -11.47 46.27
CA SER A 408 -30.78 -10.54 45.18
C SER A 408 -32.16 -9.87 45.41
N VAL A 409 -32.79 -9.32 44.34
CA VAL A 409 -34.18 -8.76 44.27
C VAL A 409 -34.27 -7.36 44.96
N PHE A 410 -35.12 -6.35 44.64
CA PHE A 410 -36.39 -6.13 43.87
C PHE A 410 -36.23 -4.89 42.92
N THR A 411 -36.84 -4.66 41.74
CA THR A 411 -38.10 -5.00 41.01
C THR A 411 -39.30 -4.05 41.19
N ALA A 412 -39.65 -3.32 40.11
CA ALA A 412 -40.97 -2.81 39.65
C ALA A 412 -40.70 -2.08 38.29
N GLU A 413 -41.38 -2.24 37.15
CA GLU A 413 -42.84 -2.32 36.81
C GLU A 413 -43.57 -0.98 37.06
N VAL A 414 -44.44 -0.44 36.18
CA VAL A 414 -45.38 -1.04 35.20
C VAL A 414 -45.35 -0.32 33.82
N SER A 415 -46.02 -0.89 32.81
CA SER A 415 -46.16 -0.42 31.41
C SER A 415 -47.27 0.62 31.15
N GLU A 416 -47.20 1.35 30.02
CA GLU A 416 -48.26 1.34 28.96
C GLU A 416 -47.87 2.11 27.67
N ASN A 417 -48.68 1.98 26.60
CA ASN A 417 -48.43 2.39 25.21
C ASN A 417 -49.74 2.22 24.37
N PRO A 418 -49.93 2.75 23.13
CA PRO A 418 -49.49 3.98 22.45
C PRO A 418 -50.68 4.90 22.01
N GLN A 419 -50.42 6.07 21.38
CA GLN A 419 -51.36 6.63 20.38
C GLN A 419 -50.70 7.55 19.32
N LYS A 420 -51.44 7.86 18.24
CA LYS A 420 -50.99 8.59 17.02
C LYS A 420 -51.78 9.88 16.80
N GLN A 421 -51.21 10.87 16.10
CA GLN A 421 -51.97 11.76 15.18
C GLN A 421 -51.09 12.39 14.07
N ARG A 422 -51.69 13.17 13.16
CA ARG A 422 -51.13 13.66 11.87
C ARG A 422 -51.61 15.08 11.51
N SER A 423 -50.70 15.93 11.01
CA SER A 423 -50.91 17.08 10.09
C SER A 423 -49.50 17.60 9.67
N GLN A 424 -49.15 17.94 8.41
CA GLN A 424 -49.64 18.99 7.47
C GLN A 424 -49.33 20.43 7.94
N LEU A 425 -48.84 21.40 7.14
CA LEU A 425 -48.34 21.50 5.73
C LEU A 425 -47.45 22.78 5.60
N ASP A 426 -46.61 22.87 4.53
CA ASP A 426 -46.05 24.03 3.75
C ASP A 426 -45.71 25.43 4.40
N ASP A 427 -44.90 26.37 3.87
CA ASP A 427 -44.12 26.51 2.61
C ASP A 427 -42.93 27.53 2.73
N SER A 428 -42.13 27.71 1.66
CA SER A 428 -41.47 28.92 1.05
C SER A 428 -41.26 30.25 1.86
N GLU A 429 -40.20 31.09 1.74
CA GLU A 429 -38.88 31.12 1.05
C GLU A 429 -37.93 32.26 1.58
N LYS A 430 -36.62 32.19 1.25
CA LYS A 430 -35.61 33.27 1.01
C LYS A 430 -35.29 34.43 2.02
N MET A 431 -34.00 34.44 2.46
CA MET A 431 -33.01 35.57 2.44
C MET A 431 -33.30 36.90 3.22
N LYS A 432 -32.34 37.65 3.80
CA LYS A 432 -30.85 37.61 3.80
C LYS A 432 -30.24 38.35 5.03
N GLU A 433 -29.01 37.99 5.41
CA GLU A 433 -27.95 38.78 6.11
C GLU A 433 -28.31 39.92 7.10
N GLN A 434 -27.91 39.75 8.37
CA GLN A 434 -26.78 40.50 8.98
C GLN A 434 -26.27 39.82 10.27
N LEU A 435 -25.02 40.11 10.68
CA LEU A 435 -24.38 39.49 11.85
C LEU A 435 -24.73 40.20 13.16
N ASN A 436 -24.81 39.45 14.26
CA ASN A 436 -24.05 39.79 15.47
C ASN A 436 -23.87 38.59 16.42
N LEU A 437 -22.89 38.67 17.32
CA LEU A 437 -22.49 37.56 18.20
C LEU A 437 -23.31 37.54 19.51
N LYS A 438 -23.77 36.34 19.91
CA LYS A 438 -23.61 35.72 21.27
C LYS A 438 -24.43 34.43 21.38
N THR A 439 -23.96 33.51 22.24
CA THR A 439 -24.68 32.35 22.83
C THR A 439 -25.73 31.62 21.96
N ASP A 440 -25.41 30.41 21.49
CA ASP A 440 -25.70 29.24 22.34
C ASP A 440 -25.01 27.94 21.87
N SER A 441 -24.47 27.18 22.82
CA SER A 441 -23.93 25.83 22.57
C SER A 441 -24.14 24.91 23.78
N LYS A 442 -25.31 25.05 24.42
CA LYS A 442 -25.82 24.12 25.44
C LYS A 442 -26.89 23.20 24.85
N LYS A 443 -26.48 22.10 24.19
CA LYS A 443 -27.34 20.92 23.96
C LYS A 443 -26.66 19.61 23.51
N VAL A 444 -25.33 19.46 23.73
CA VAL A 444 -24.63 18.15 23.60
C VAL A 444 -23.59 17.97 24.74
N VAL A 445 -23.91 18.39 25.96
CA VAL A 445 -23.03 18.24 27.15
C VAL A 445 -23.82 17.76 28.37
N ASP A 446 -24.60 16.68 28.19
CA ASP A 446 -25.41 16.07 29.26
C ASP A 446 -25.30 14.53 29.22
N LYS A 447 -24.09 14.00 29.45
CA LYS A 447 -23.93 12.57 29.83
C LYS A 447 -22.68 12.15 30.62
N TYR A 448 -21.77 13.06 30.95
CA TYR A 448 -20.61 12.75 31.81
C TYR A 448 -20.32 13.91 32.78
N ASN A 449 -21.02 13.92 33.90
CA ASN A 449 -20.63 14.63 35.13
C ASN A 449 -20.67 13.61 36.28
N PHE A 450 -19.61 13.55 37.06
CA PHE A 450 -19.58 12.90 38.38
C PHE A 450 -19.51 13.98 39.47
N PRO A 451 -19.99 13.72 40.69
CA PRO A 451 -20.13 14.76 41.73
C PRO A 451 -18.78 15.16 42.34
N CYS A 452 -18.66 16.43 42.71
CA CYS A 452 -17.51 16.95 43.45
C CYS A 452 -17.63 16.61 44.94
N GLY A 453 -16.51 16.30 45.61
CA GLY A 453 -16.48 15.83 46.99
C GLY A 453 -15.12 15.93 47.67
N ASN A 454 -14.63 17.15 47.88
CA ASN A 454 -13.56 17.55 48.81
C ASN A 454 -12.34 16.62 48.93
N ASN A 455 -11.44 16.62 47.94
CA ASN A 455 -10.04 16.24 48.12
C ASN A 455 -9.12 17.03 47.17
N GLU A 456 -9.11 18.36 47.34
CA GLU A 456 -8.59 19.35 46.38
C GLU A 456 -7.13 19.13 45.90
N GLN A 457 -6.30 18.43 46.66
CA GLN A 457 -4.91 18.12 46.27
C GLN A 457 -4.75 16.74 45.61
N GLY A 458 -5.69 15.81 45.82
CA GLY A 458 -5.71 14.52 45.12
C GLY A 458 -6.23 14.65 43.68
N ASP A 459 -7.35 15.36 43.51
CA ASP A 459 -8.01 15.51 42.20
C ASP A 459 -7.14 16.27 41.18
N VAL A 460 -6.38 17.27 41.62
CA VAL A 460 -5.43 18.01 40.76
C VAL A 460 -4.29 17.12 40.27
N ILE A 461 -3.78 16.21 41.11
CA ILE A 461 -2.73 15.26 40.73
C ILE A 461 -3.27 14.23 39.73
N LEU A 462 -4.45 13.65 39.97
CA LEU A 462 -5.10 12.75 39.01
C LEU A 462 -5.35 13.44 37.66
N SER A 463 -5.88 14.67 37.68
CA SER A 463 -6.14 15.46 36.47
C SER A 463 -4.85 15.71 35.67
N LEU A 464 -3.75 16.07 36.33
CA LEU A 464 -2.46 16.30 35.69
C LEU A 464 -1.86 15.01 35.09
N GLU A 465 -2.02 13.86 35.75
CA GLU A 465 -1.52 12.57 35.24
C GLU A 465 -2.37 12.01 34.08
N MET A 466 -3.70 12.19 34.15
CA MET A 466 -4.60 11.94 33.02
C MET A 466 -4.25 12.83 31.82
N LEU A 467 -4.00 14.13 32.05
CA LEU A 467 -3.63 15.07 30.99
C LEU A 467 -2.31 14.70 30.31
N LYS A 468 -1.28 14.34 31.08
CA LYS A 468 -0.01 13.81 30.56
C LYS A 468 -0.21 12.52 29.76
N THR A 469 -1.12 11.66 30.21
CA THR A 469 -1.48 10.42 29.51
C THR A 469 -2.17 10.71 28.18
N TYR A 470 -3.10 11.68 28.10
CA TYR A 470 -3.73 12.06 26.84
C TYR A 470 -2.75 12.70 25.85
N MET A 471 -1.82 13.56 26.29
CA MET A 471 -0.73 14.10 25.44
C MET A 471 0.12 12.98 24.81
N LYS A 472 0.53 12.01 25.63
CA LYS A 472 1.33 10.85 25.20
C LYS A 472 0.55 9.92 24.26
N ASN A 473 -0.73 9.66 24.56
CA ASN A 473 -1.58 8.79 23.75
C ASN A 473 -1.93 9.44 22.40
N GLY A 474 -2.16 10.75 22.37
CA GLY A 474 -2.43 11.50 21.12
C GLY A 474 -1.21 11.53 20.20
N SER A 475 -0.04 11.86 20.73
CA SER A 475 1.21 11.85 19.96
C SER A 475 1.59 10.45 19.47
N THR A 476 1.47 9.41 20.31
CA THR A 476 1.69 8.01 19.90
C THR A 476 0.71 7.58 18.80
N SER A 477 -0.59 7.80 19.01
CA SER A 477 -1.63 7.46 18.01
C SER A 477 -1.45 8.18 16.69
N LEU A 478 -0.94 9.42 16.69
CA LEU A 478 -0.67 10.19 15.48
C LEU A 478 0.50 9.59 14.69
N MET A 479 1.55 9.14 15.37
CA MET A 479 2.70 8.46 14.74
C MET A 479 2.32 7.07 14.20
N ASP A 480 1.47 6.33 14.92
CA ASP A 480 0.89 5.06 14.48
C ASP A 480 -0.18 5.21 13.37
N GLN A 481 -0.46 6.44 12.91
CA GLN A 481 -1.48 6.79 11.89
C GLN A 481 -2.93 6.46 12.29
N CYS A 482 -3.18 6.25 13.59
CA CYS A 482 -4.49 6.04 14.20
C CYS A 482 -5.24 7.37 14.39
N PHE A 483 -5.49 8.09 13.29
CA PHE A 483 -5.89 9.50 13.29
C PHE A 483 -7.14 9.83 14.13
N HIS A 484 -8.13 8.94 14.21
CA HIS A 484 -9.31 9.17 15.05
C HIS A 484 -9.00 9.08 16.56
N SER A 485 -8.12 8.16 16.97
CA SER A 485 -7.68 8.04 18.37
C SER A 485 -6.74 9.19 18.77
N ALA A 486 -5.94 9.66 17.81
CA ALA A 486 -5.11 10.86 17.98
C ALA A 486 -5.97 12.12 18.14
N GLU A 487 -6.96 12.31 17.27
CA GLU A 487 -7.94 13.40 17.30
C GLU A 487 -8.66 13.46 18.65
N GLN A 488 -9.26 12.35 19.08
CA GLN A 488 -9.94 12.25 20.38
C GLN A 488 -9.01 12.57 21.57
N SER A 489 -7.80 12.01 21.59
CA SER A 489 -6.85 12.24 22.68
C SER A 489 -6.42 13.70 22.76
N PHE A 490 -6.11 14.33 21.62
CA PHE A 490 -5.74 15.74 21.58
C PHE A 490 -6.93 16.68 21.81
N ALA A 491 -8.16 16.32 21.39
CA ALA A 491 -9.37 17.08 21.70
C ALA A 491 -9.63 17.11 23.21
N LEU A 492 -9.53 15.95 23.89
CA LEU A 492 -9.62 15.87 25.35
C LEU A 492 -8.52 16.72 26.02
N THR A 493 -7.28 16.62 25.54
CA THR A 493 -6.16 17.47 26.03
C THR A 493 -6.45 18.96 25.87
N LEU A 494 -6.92 19.41 24.70
CA LEU A 494 -7.19 20.82 24.43
C LEU A 494 -8.42 21.35 25.19
N ASN A 495 -9.42 20.51 25.45
CA ASN A 495 -10.58 20.86 26.28
C ASN A 495 -10.23 21.00 27.77
N MET A 496 -9.17 20.32 28.24
CA MET A 496 -8.65 20.42 29.61
C MET A 496 -7.56 21.50 29.78
N LEU A 497 -7.07 22.12 28.71
CA LEU A 497 -5.98 23.11 28.73
C LEU A 497 -6.48 24.55 28.54
N ASP A 498 -6.51 25.31 29.63
CA ASP A 498 -6.62 26.77 29.59
C ASP A 498 -5.26 27.40 29.20
N PRO A 499 -5.15 28.15 28.08
CA PRO A 499 -3.92 28.82 27.67
C PRO A 499 -3.37 29.83 28.69
N SER A 500 -4.19 30.35 29.61
CA SER A 500 -3.78 31.28 30.66
C SER A 500 -3.15 30.57 31.87
N GLN A 501 -3.38 29.27 32.05
CA GLN A 501 -2.96 28.51 33.22
C GLN A 501 -1.82 27.51 32.94
N LEU A 502 -1.24 27.49 31.74
CA LEU A 502 -0.19 26.54 31.34
C LEU A 502 0.99 26.44 32.33
N GLN A 503 1.34 27.55 32.99
CA GLN A 503 2.42 27.60 33.98
C GLN A 503 2.16 26.75 35.24
N SER A 504 0.91 26.64 35.71
CA SER A 504 0.59 25.80 36.89
C SER A 504 0.68 24.30 36.57
N LEU A 505 0.56 23.93 35.30
CA LEU A 505 0.71 22.57 34.79
C LEU A 505 2.16 22.23 34.40
N ASN A 506 3.11 23.16 34.60
CA ASN A 506 4.50 23.09 34.14
C ASN A 506 4.62 22.86 32.61
N LEU A 507 3.79 23.54 31.82
CA LEU A 507 3.81 23.55 30.36
C LEU A 507 4.17 24.95 29.83
N ALA A 508 4.95 24.99 28.76
CA ALA A 508 5.24 26.22 28.04
C ALA A 508 4.21 26.48 26.93
N VAL A 509 4.13 27.72 26.46
CA VAL A 509 3.25 28.11 25.34
C VAL A 509 3.58 27.32 24.06
N VAL A 510 4.84 26.89 23.89
CA VAL A 510 5.25 26.02 22.77
C VAL A 510 4.62 24.62 22.85
N ASP A 511 4.43 24.06 24.05
CA ASP A 511 3.80 22.75 24.22
C ASP A 511 2.33 22.78 23.79
N TYR A 512 1.60 23.85 24.16
CA TYR A 512 0.22 24.06 23.72
C TYR A 512 0.11 24.21 22.19
N VAL A 513 1.03 24.94 21.56
CA VAL A 513 1.10 25.06 20.08
C VAL A 513 1.41 23.72 19.42
N VAL A 514 2.29 22.90 20.02
CA VAL A 514 2.58 21.55 19.53
C VAL A 514 1.37 20.62 19.66
N ILE A 515 0.60 20.71 20.75
CA ILE A 515 -0.65 19.95 20.94
C ILE A 515 -1.69 20.37 19.90
N MET A 516 -1.86 21.68 19.65
CA MET A 516 -2.70 22.18 18.55
C MET A 516 -2.23 21.67 17.17
N TYR A 517 -0.93 21.62 16.92
CA TYR A 517 -0.37 21.10 15.67
C TYR A 517 -0.60 19.59 15.51
N GLY A 518 -0.51 18.82 16.60
CA GLY A 518 -0.85 17.40 16.64
C GLY A 518 -2.33 17.16 16.34
N TYR A 519 -3.23 17.91 16.98
CA TYR A 519 -4.67 17.86 16.72
C TYR A 519 -5.01 18.19 15.26
N ALA A 520 -4.42 19.26 14.72
CA ALA A 520 -4.65 19.67 13.33
C ALA A 520 -4.11 18.63 12.32
N ASN A 521 -2.99 17.96 12.60
CA ASN A 521 -2.51 16.85 11.76
C ASN A 521 -3.37 15.58 11.91
N ALA A 522 -3.95 15.30 13.07
CA ALA A 522 -4.89 14.20 13.25
C ALA A 522 -6.17 14.41 12.41
N LEU A 523 -6.78 15.60 12.51
CA LEU A 523 -7.92 16.02 11.68
C LEU A 523 -7.60 15.95 10.17
N LEU A 524 -6.40 16.40 9.77
CA LEU A 524 -5.92 16.31 8.38
C LEU A 524 -5.79 14.84 7.91
N GLY A 525 -5.37 13.95 8.80
CA GLY A 525 -5.29 12.50 8.55
C GLY A 525 -6.66 11.82 8.38
N ILE A 526 -7.70 12.32 9.06
CA ILE A 526 -9.09 11.89 8.85
C ILE A 526 -9.60 12.33 7.46
N GLY A 527 -9.24 13.54 7.02
CA GLY A 527 -9.38 13.96 5.62
C GLY A 527 -10.80 14.23 5.13
N GLN A 528 -11.80 14.25 6.00
CA GLN A 528 -13.18 14.63 5.67
C GLN A 528 -13.31 16.17 5.53
N PRO A 529 -14.30 16.71 4.81
CA PRO A 529 -14.41 18.15 4.53
C PRO A 529 -14.51 19.04 5.78
N GLU A 530 -15.23 18.61 6.81
CA GLU A 530 -15.37 19.35 8.06
C GLU A 530 -14.06 19.31 8.87
N GLU A 531 -13.45 18.13 8.98
CA GLU A 531 -12.18 17.90 9.68
C GLU A 531 -11.02 18.65 9.02
N LEU A 532 -10.96 18.71 7.69
CA LEU A 532 -10.01 19.53 6.95
C LEU A 532 -10.24 21.04 7.19
N SER A 533 -11.50 21.47 7.35
CA SER A 533 -11.82 22.85 7.68
C SER A 533 -11.42 23.20 9.12
N LYS A 534 -11.66 22.30 10.08
CA LYS A 534 -11.19 22.40 11.47
C LYS A 534 -9.65 22.42 11.52
N ALA A 535 -8.98 21.52 10.81
CA ALA A 535 -7.52 21.46 10.71
C ALA A 535 -6.93 22.78 10.21
N LYS A 536 -7.49 23.35 9.13
CA LYS A 536 -7.07 24.66 8.63
C LYS A 536 -7.22 25.74 9.70
N TYR A 537 -8.40 25.84 10.34
CA TYR A 537 -8.66 26.81 11.40
C TYR A 537 -7.63 26.71 12.56
N HIS A 538 -7.24 25.50 12.96
CA HIS A 538 -6.20 25.33 13.99
C HIS A 538 -4.80 25.75 13.52
N PHE A 539 -4.42 25.54 12.25
CA PHE A 539 -3.18 26.08 11.71
C PHE A 539 -3.21 27.61 11.54
N ASP A 540 -4.33 28.18 11.08
CA ASP A 540 -4.54 29.63 10.99
C ASP A 540 -4.39 30.27 12.38
N LYS A 541 -5.04 29.70 13.40
CA LYS A 541 -4.95 30.14 14.80
C LYS A 541 -3.51 30.12 15.34
N ILE A 542 -2.66 29.17 14.93
CA ILE A 542 -1.22 29.16 15.28
C ILE A 542 -0.51 30.38 14.67
N ILE A 543 -0.76 30.69 13.40
CA ILE A 543 -0.14 31.82 12.68
C ILE A 543 -0.62 33.16 13.23
N GLU A 544 -1.90 33.28 13.58
CA GLU A 544 -2.50 34.51 14.10
C GLU A 544 -2.07 34.78 15.55
N GLN A 545 -2.20 33.80 16.44
CA GLN A 545 -2.14 34.03 17.89
C GLN A 545 -0.78 33.70 18.53
N TYR A 546 0.04 32.85 17.91
CA TYR A 546 1.24 32.29 18.53
C TYR A 546 2.56 32.60 17.80
N GLN A 547 2.59 33.71 17.04
CA GLN A 547 3.73 34.18 16.23
C GLN A 547 5.10 34.15 16.95
N LYS A 548 5.12 34.49 18.25
CA LYS A 548 6.35 34.50 19.09
C LYS A 548 7.04 33.14 19.17
N VAL A 549 6.31 32.03 18.95
CA VAL A 549 6.84 30.64 18.98
C VAL A 549 7.58 30.28 17.68
N ARG A 550 7.54 31.12 16.64
CA ARG A 550 8.15 30.88 15.30
C ARG A 550 7.65 29.61 14.59
N PHE A 551 6.50 29.09 15.01
CA PHE A 551 5.90 27.86 14.49
C PHE A 551 5.23 28.04 13.11
N ASN A 552 5.14 29.28 12.60
CA ASN A 552 4.40 29.65 11.40
C ASN A 552 4.81 28.87 10.14
N CYS A 553 6.09 28.50 10.01
CA CYS A 553 6.57 27.66 8.91
C CYS A 553 5.88 26.29 8.88
N LEU A 554 5.72 25.64 10.03
CA LEU A 554 5.02 24.36 10.19
C LEU A 554 3.51 24.50 10.00
N ALA A 555 2.93 25.60 10.44
CA ALA A 555 1.51 25.88 10.24
C ALA A 555 1.17 26.11 8.75
N HIS A 556 1.97 26.89 8.01
CA HIS A 556 1.82 27.04 6.56
C HIS A 556 2.01 25.71 5.81
N TYR A 557 2.98 24.88 6.21
CA TYR A 557 3.13 23.52 5.68
C TYR A 557 1.89 22.64 5.97
N GLY A 558 1.29 22.77 7.15
CA GLY A 558 0.01 22.14 7.51
C GLY A 558 -1.14 22.58 6.62
N ILE A 559 -1.33 23.89 6.40
CA ILE A 559 -2.35 24.44 5.49
C ILE A 559 -2.11 23.99 4.05
N GLY A 560 -0.85 23.97 3.60
CA GLY A 560 -0.46 23.41 2.30
C GLY A 560 -0.91 21.96 2.14
N LYS A 561 -0.69 21.12 3.15
CA LYS A 561 -1.19 19.72 3.19
C LYS A 561 -2.72 19.64 3.21
N VAL A 562 -3.43 20.58 3.84
CA VAL A 562 -4.92 20.64 3.77
C VAL A 562 -5.37 20.93 2.34
N TYR A 563 -4.80 21.94 1.67
CA TYR A 563 -5.15 22.25 0.28
C TYR A 563 -4.74 21.14 -0.69
N LEU A 564 -3.60 20.48 -0.48
CA LEU A 564 -3.18 19.31 -1.23
C LEU A 564 -4.19 18.16 -1.09
N ARG A 565 -4.69 17.89 0.12
CA ARG A 565 -5.78 16.93 0.36
C ARG A 565 -7.13 17.33 -0.24
N GLN A 566 -7.33 18.59 -0.59
CA GLN A 566 -8.48 19.08 -1.37
C GLN A 566 -8.21 19.09 -2.90
N ASN A 567 -7.06 18.58 -3.36
CA ASN A 567 -6.54 18.73 -4.73
C ASN A 567 -6.62 20.19 -5.22
N ARG A 568 -6.22 21.14 -4.37
CA ARG A 568 -6.15 22.60 -4.62
C ARG A 568 -4.68 23.04 -4.72
N PHE A 569 -4.03 22.57 -5.76
CA PHE A 569 -2.57 22.63 -5.93
C PHE A 569 -2.02 24.06 -5.98
N SER A 570 -2.78 25.03 -6.52
CA SER A 570 -2.44 26.45 -6.55
C SER A 570 -2.28 27.05 -5.14
N GLU A 571 -3.28 26.84 -4.27
CA GLU A 571 -3.27 27.35 -2.90
C GLU A 571 -2.32 26.54 -2.00
N ALA A 572 -2.15 25.24 -2.28
CA ALA A 572 -1.13 24.43 -1.63
C ALA A 572 0.29 24.96 -1.93
N LEU A 573 0.59 25.26 -3.20
CA LEU A 573 1.88 25.81 -3.64
C LEU A 573 2.22 27.14 -2.97
N ASP A 574 1.26 28.08 -2.88
CA ASP A 574 1.43 29.34 -2.15
C ASP A 574 1.85 29.13 -0.70
N GLN A 575 1.20 28.20 0.01
CA GLN A 575 1.47 27.91 1.42
C GLN A 575 2.80 27.18 1.61
N PHE A 576 3.15 26.24 0.74
CA PHE A 576 4.46 25.58 0.78
C PHE A 576 5.60 26.55 0.44
N MET A 577 5.40 27.47 -0.50
CA MET A 577 6.38 28.52 -0.82
C MET A 577 6.57 29.51 0.35
N LYS A 578 5.49 29.88 1.06
CA LYS A 578 5.56 30.66 2.31
C LYS A 578 6.35 29.93 3.41
N SER A 579 6.05 28.65 3.64
CA SER A 579 6.79 27.80 4.57
C SER A 579 8.29 27.72 4.22
N LYS A 580 8.63 27.40 2.97
CA LYS A 580 10.01 27.34 2.47
C LYS A 580 10.76 28.67 2.62
N THR A 581 10.08 29.80 2.41
CA THR A 581 10.67 31.13 2.60
C THR A 581 11.04 31.38 4.07
N MET A 582 10.17 30.98 5.01
CA MET A 582 10.46 31.07 6.45
C MET A 582 11.63 30.15 6.86
N VAL A 583 11.72 28.93 6.32
CA VAL A 583 12.84 28.01 6.57
C VAL A 583 14.16 28.59 6.05
N ASN A 584 14.18 29.11 4.81
CA ASN A 584 15.36 29.76 4.23
C ASN A 584 15.84 30.97 5.04
N LEU A 585 14.90 31.75 5.60
CA LEU A 585 15.17 32.88 6.50
C LEU A 585 15.49 32.46 7.95
N LYS A 586 15.57 31.15 8.24
CA LYS A 586 15.80 30.57 9.58
C LYS A 586 14.74 30.96 10.61
N ILE A 587 13.52 31.29 10.16
CA ILE A 587 12.33 31.56 10.98
C ILE A 587 11.65 30.23 11.30
N VAL A 588 12.31 29.46 12.18
CA VAL A 588 11.90 28.12 12.62
C VAL A 588 11.86 28.07 14.16
N PRO A 589 11.08 27.16 14.77
CA PRO A 589 10.99 27.04 16.23
C PRO A 589 12.18 26.32 16.87
N GLY A 590 13.12 25.78 16.07
CA GLY A 590 14.13 24.83 16.53
C GLY A 590 13.57 23.41 16.60
N VAL A 591 14.41 22.45 17.03
CA VAL A 591 14.01 21.04 17.16
C VAL A 591 13.17 20.85 18.42
N LEU A 592 11.93 20.37 18.28
CA LEU A 592 11.01 20.13 19.39
C LEU A 592 10.60 18.66 19.49
N THR A 593 10.20 18.25 20.69
CA THR A 593 9.61 16.93 20.97
C THR A 593 8.10 17.03 21.20
N TRP A 594 7.39 15.90 21.14
CA TRP A 594 6.02 15.85 21.65
C TRP A 594 6.02 16.01 23.18
N PRO A 595 5.17 16.88 23.77
CA PRO A 595 5.09 17.09 25.20
C PRO A 595 4.94 15.78 25.98
N THR A 596 5.58 15.70 27.15
CA THR A 596 5.71 14.49 27.99
C THR A 596 6.54 13.34 27.39
N THR A 597 7.17 13.53 26.22
CA THR A 597 8.01 12.51 25.55
C THR A 597 9.39 13.04 25.16
N SER A 598 10.31 12.12 24.88
CA SER A 598 11.60 12.39 24.22
C SER A 598 11.53 12.31 22.69
N VAL A 599 10.35 12.12 22.09
CA VAL A 599 10.20 11.84 20.66
C VAL A 599 10.17 13.13 19.86
N VAL A 600 11.18 13.32 19.01
CA VAL A 600 11.34 14.51 18.16
C VAL A 600 10.28 14.55 17.05
N ILE A 601 9.63 15.71 16.89
CA ILE A 601 8.72 15.99 15.78
C ILE A 601 9.58 16.20 14.53
N LYS A 602 9.53 15.26 13.59
CA LYS A 602 10.46 15.18 12.46
C LYS A 602 10.54 16.49 11.66
N GLU A 603 9.39 17.11 11.40
CA GLU A 603 9.27 18.36 10.64
C GLU A 603 9.83 19.59 11.37
N THR A 604 10.15 19.52 12.66
CA THR A 604 10.82 20.63 13.37
C THR A 604 12.32 20.74 13.04
N ARG A 605 12.89 19.73 12.37
CA ARG A 605 14.25 19.77 11.81
C ARG A 605 14.21 20.47 10.45
N SER A 606 14.96 21.56 10.32
CA SER A 606 14.99 22.40 9.10
C SER A 606 15.30 21.61 7.83
N GLU A 607 16.22 20.65 7.91
CA GLU A 607 16.66 19.82 6.78
C GLU A 607 15.55 18.86 6.33
N THR A 608 14.83 18.29 7.30
CA THR A 608 13.71 17.36 7.05
C THR A 608 12.51 18.11 6.49
N LEU A 609 12.19 19.29 7.03
CA LEU A 609 11.13 20.14 6.52
C LEU A 609 11.45 20.67 5.11
N GLN A 610 12.70 21.06 4.85
CA GLN A 610 13.13 21.54 3.54
C GLN A 610 12.99 20.46 2.47
N ALA A 611 13.39 19.20 2.76
CA ALA A 611 13.22 18.09 1.83
C ALA A 611 11.74 17.85 1.48
N VAL A 612 10.88 17.67 2.48
CA VAL A 612 9.44 17.40 2.27
C VAL A 612 8.71 18.58 1.62
N LEU A 613 9.19 19.82 1.83
CA LEU A 613 8.67 20.98 1.11
C LEU A 613 9.00 20.96 -0.38
N GLU A 614 10.19 20.52 -0.80
CA GLU A 614 10.53 20.42 -2.23
C GLU A 614 9.69 19.36 -2.95
N ASP A 615 9.42 18.22 -2.30
CA ASP A 615 8.53 17.17 -2.81
C ASP A 615 7.11 17.73 -3.03
N CYS A 616 6.52 18.31 -1.97
CA CYS A 616 5.19 18.93 -2.02
C CYS A 616 5.09 20.09 -3.05
N ILE A 617 6.13 20.92 -3.17
CA ILE A 617 6.21 21.99 -4.17
C ILE A 617 6.28 21.41 -5.59
N THR A 618 6.97 20.28 -5.78
CA THR A 618 7.09 19.61 -7.07
C THR A 618 5.76 18.98 -7.50
N GLU A 619 5.07 18.29 -6.58
CA GLU A 619 3.71 17.78 -6.82
C GLU A 619 2.73 18.91 -7.20
N CYS A 620 2.76 20.05 -6.47
CA CYS A 620 1.86 21.17 -6.76
C CYS A 620 2.20 21.93 -8.06
N LYS A 621 3.45 21.87 -8.54
CA LYS A 621 3.86 22.41 -9.85
C LYS A 621 3.44 21.52 -11.02
N PHE A 622 3.37 20.20 -10.79
CA PHE A 622 3.05 19.21 -11.82
C PHE A 622 1.88 18.31 -11.36
N PRO A 623 0.69 18.91 -11.13
CA PRO A 623 -0.44 18.20 -10.55
C PRO A 623 -0.93 17.05 -11.45
N PRO A 624 -1.51 16.00 -10.87
CA PRO A 624 -2.12 14.91 -11.63
C PRO A 624 -3.22 15.44 -12.55
N LYS A 625 -3.43 14.79 -13.70
CA LYS A 625 -4.48 15.17 -14.63
C LYS A 625 -5.87 14.93 -13.99
N PRO A 626 -6.79 15.92 -13.99
CA PRO A 626 -8.13 15.74 -13.46
C PRO A 626 -8.98 14.74 -14.27
N ASP A 627 -9.91 14.09 -13.56
CA ASP A 627 -10.86 13.12 -14.13
C ASP A 627 -11.92 13.77 -15.02
N ALA A 628 -12.25 15.04 -14.74
CA ALA A 628 -13.09 15.91 -15.56
C ALA A 628 -12.78 17.39 -15.30
N VAL A 629 -13.16 18.29 -16.23
CA VAL A 629 -13.03 19.75 -16.06
C VAL A 629 -14.35 20.45 -16.39
N CYS A 630 -14.95 21.09 -15.39
CA CYS A 630 -16.20 21.83 -15.52
C CYS A 630 -16.06 22.99 -16.52
N ARG A 631 -16.91 23.01 -17.56
CA ARG A 631 -16.93 24.04 -18.62
C ARG A 631 -18.03 25.09 -18.45
N TYR A 632 -18.62 25.20 -17.26
CA TYR A 632 -19.58 26.27 -16.98
C TYR A 632 -18.85 27.56 -16.62
N GLN A 633 -19.07 28.64 -17.39
CA GLN A 633 -18.37 29.92 -17.23
C GLN A 633 -18.57 30.57 -15.85
N GLN A 634 -19.72 30.36 -15.22
CA GLN A 634 -20.04 30.86 -13.86
C GLN A 634 -19.94 29.75 -12.81
N CYS A 635 -18.87 28.94 -12.87
CA CYS A 635 -18.65 27.85 -11.91
C CYS A 635 -18.39 28.40 -10.50
N GLN A 636 -19.37 28.26 -9.61
CA GLN A 636 -19.29 28.66 -8.19
C GLN A 636 -18.74 27.55 -7.27
N ALA A 637 -18.28 26.43 -7.83
CA ALA A 637 -17.49 25.47 -7.05
C ALA A 637 -16.09 26.04 -6.79
N HIS A 638 -15.41 25.60 -5.73
CA HIS A 638 -14.10 26.13 -5.31
C HIS A 638 -12.95 25.93 -6.33
N LYS A 639 -13.19 25.14 -7.38
CA LYS A 639 -12.30 24.88 -8.52
C LYS A 639 -13.13 24.43 -9.73
N VAL A 640 -12.51 24.28 -10.90
CA VAL A 640 -13.18 23.73 -12.11
C VAL A 640 -12.75 22.31 -12.44
N GLU A 641 -11.56 21.92 -11.98
CA GLU A 641 -10.97 20.59 -12.02
C GLU A 641 -11.70 19.66 -11.04
N ILE A 642 -12.01 18.44 -11.48
CA ILE A 642 -12.76 17.46 -10.70
C ILE A 642 -11.94 16.17 -10.61
N TYR A 643 -11.75 15.64 -9.40
CA TYR A 643 -11.01 14.41 -9.13
C TYR A 643 -11.86 13.43 -8.31
N PHE A 644 -11.78 12.12 -8.59
CA PHE A 644 -12.54 11.10 -7.85
C PHE A 644 -12.14 10.98 -6.37
N ASN A 645 -10.97 11.50 -5.97
CA ASN A 645 -10.48 11.52 -4.59
C ASN A 645 -10.78 12.86 -3.87
N ASP A 646 -11.55 13.78 -4.45
CA ASP A 646 -11.92 15.03 -3.80
C ASP A 646 -12.76 14.77 -2.52
N PRO A 647 -12.40 15.35 -1.35
CA PRO A 647 -13.12 15.09 -0.09
C PRO A 647 -14.61 15.41 -0.13
N ASP A 648 -15.05 16.37 -0.95
CA ASP A 648 -16.46 16.75 -1.12
C ASP A 648 -17.07 16.27 -2.45
N PHE A 649 -16.47 15.26 -3.10
CA PHE A 649 -16.84 14.80 -4.45
C PHE A 649 -18.33 14.45 -4.59
N LYS A 650 -19.08 15.35 -5.25
CA LYS A 650 -20.52 15.20 -5.50
C LYS A 650 -20.86 14.51 -6.83
N GLY A 651 -19.87 14.13 -7.62
CA GLY A 651 -20.05 13.63 -8.99
C GLY A 651 -20.14 14.75 -10.04
N PHE A 652 -20.13 14.35 -11.31
CA PHE A 652 -20.16 15.24 -12.47
C PHE A 652 -20.94 14.61 -13.63
N ILE A 653 -21.29 15.41 -14.64
CA ILE A 653 -21.86 14.93 -15.91
C ILE A 653 -20.85 15.11 -17.04
N ARG A 654 -20.80 14.14 -17.95
CA ARG A 654 -19.99 14.13 -19.17
C ARG A 654 -20.93 14.02 -20.37
N ILE A 655 -20.82 14.95 -21.31
CA ILE A 655 -21.67 15.05 -22.50
C ILE A 655 -20.77 14.96 -23.73
N ALA A 656 -21.11 14.09 -24.68
CA ALA A 656 -20.34 13.88 -25.90
C ALA A 656 -21.22 13.95 -27.16
N CYS A 657 -20.70 14.53 -28.23
CA CYS A 657 -21.40 14.69 -29.51
C CYS A 657 -20.89 13.72 -30.60
N CYS A 658 -21.66 13.59 -31.69
CA CYS A 658 -21.30 12.74 -32.82
C CYS A 658 -19.99 13.16 -33.55
N LYS A 659 -19.47 14.36 -33.28
CA LYS A 659 -18.17 14.86 -33.75
C LYS A 659 -17.00 14.60 -32.78
N ARG A 660 -17.25 13.88 -31.66
CA ARG A 660 -16.28 13.51 -30.61
C ARG A 660 -15.82 14.62 -29.66
N CYS A 661 -16.46 15.79 -29.66
CA CYS A 661 -16.27 16.76 -28.58
C CYS A 661 -16.81 16.17 -27.27
N ILE A 662 -16.14 16.48 -26.15
CA ILE A 662 -16.53 16.10 -24.79
C ILE A 662 -16.60 17.39 -23.97
N VAL A 663 -17.72 17.59 -23.26
CA VAL A 663 -17.97 18.74 -22.39
C VAL A 663 -18.49 18.22 -21.05
N GLU A 664 -18.00 18.80 -19.96
CA GLU A 664 -18.19 18.26 -18.61
C GLU A 664 -18.62 19.36 -17.64
N PHE A 665 -19.42 19.01 -16.64
CA PHE A 665 -19.92 19.95 -15.64
C PHE A 665 -20.08 19.29 -14.27
N HIS A 666 -19.82 20.03 -13.19
CA HIS A 666 -20.35 19.68 -11.86
C HIS A 666 -21.86 19.49 -11.93
N LEU A 667 -22.45 18.58 -11.15
CA LEU A 667 -23.91 18.36 -11.17
C LEU A 667 -24.71 19.63 -10.79
N SER A 668 -24.15 20.49 -9.93
CA SER A 668 -24.73 21.80 -9.59
C SER A 668 -24.68 22.78 -10.76
N CYS A 669 -23.58 22.83 -11.51
CA CYS A 669 -23.44 23.64 -12.73
C CYS A 669 -24.32 23.11 -13.87
N TRP A 670 -24.44 21.78 -14.01
CA TRP A 670 -25.33 21.17 -14.99
C TRP A 670 -26.79 21.60 -14.79
N LYS A 671 -27.30 21.57 -13.55
CA LYS A 671 -28.65 22.06 -13.24
C LYS A 671 -28.88 23.49 -13.73
N LYS A 672 -27.89 24.39 -13.60
CA LYS A 672 -27.96 25.77 -14.13
C LYS A 672 -27.97 25.80 -15.65
N VAL A 673 -26.98 25.19 -16.31
CA VAL A 673 -26.89 25.10 -17.79
C VAL A 673 -28.19 24.57 -18.39
N LYS A 674 -28.74 23.53 -17.77
CA LYS A 674 -29.97 22.86 -18.16
C LYS A 674 -31.20 23.77 -18.02
N ALA A 675 -31.38 24.40 -16.87
CA ALA A 675 -32.48 25.34 -16.64
C ALA A 675 -32.44 26.51 -17.63
N THR A 676 -31.27 27.11 -17.86
CA THR A 676 -31.12 28.27 -18.76
C THR A 676 -31.36 27.95 -20.24
N ARG A 677 -31.06 26.72 -20.70
CA ARG A 677 -31.14 26.35 -22.14
C ARG A 677 -32.31 25.44 -22.52
N TYR A 678 -32.88 24.69 -21.58
CA TYR A 678 -33.75 23.55 -21.89
C TYR A 678 -34.95 23.39 -20.94
N TYR A 679 -35.40 24.46 -20.26
CA TYR A 679 -36.65 24.56 -19.47
C TYR A 679 -37.43 23.23 -19.29
N ASP A 680 -37.21 22.57 -18.15
CA ASP A 680 -37.83 21.31 -17.68
C ASP A 680 -37.69 20.03 -18.54
N LYS A 681 -36.96 20.02 -19.66
CA LYS A 681 -36.54 18.76 -20.34
C LYS A 681 -35.77 17.84 -19.38
N ASN A 682 -35.91 16.51 -19.49
CA ASN A 682 -35.04 15.58 -18.75
C ASN A 682 -33.65 15.42 -19.40
N ASP A 683 -32.68 14.88 -18.65
CA ASP A 683 -31.30 14.72 -19.15
C ASP A 683 -31.22 13.85 -20.43
N LYS A 684 -32.15 12.90 -20.58
CA LYS A 684 -32.30 12.07 -21.79
C LYS A 684 -32.82 12.86 -23.00
N ASP A 685 -33.64 13.88 -22.78
CA ASP A 685 -34.35 14.63 -23.83
C ASP A 685 -33.48 15.73 -24.45
N ILE A 686 -32.24 15.85 -23.95
CA ILE A 686 -31.16 16.71 -24.47
C ILE A 686 -30.23 15.90 -25.42
N LEU A 687 -30.47 14.59 -25.59
CA LEU A 687 -29.89 13.84 -26.72
C LEU A 687 -30.41 14.40 -28.05
N GLN A 688 -29.53 14.42 -29.06
CA GLN A 688 -29.74 15.03 -30.38
C GLN A 688 -29.79 16.58 -30.41
N GLU A 689 -29.71 17.26 -29.27
CA GLU A 689 -29.53 18.73 -29.24
C GLU A 689 -28.14 19.14 -29.75
N MET A 690 -27.97 20.43 -30.08
CA MET A 690 -26.68 20.99 -30.52
C MET A 690 -25.58 20.89 -29.44
N CYS A 691 -24.33 20.65 -29.86
CA CYS A 691 -23.20 20.52 -28.95
C CYS A 691 -22.90 21.81 -28.16
N PHE A 692 -22.44 21.65 -26.91
CA PHE A 692 -22.01 22.75 -26.04
C PHE A 692 -20.65 23.36 -26.44
N THR A 693 -19.86 22.69 -27.29
CA THR A 693 -18.58 23.22 -27.78
C THR A 693 -18.84 24.27 -28.86
N PRO A 694 -18.23 25.47 -28.79
CA PRO A 694 -18.25 26.45 -29.88
C PRO A 694 -17.85 25.83 -31.22
N ASP A 695 -18.41 26.36 -32.30
CA ASP A 695 -18.16 25.96 -33.70
C ASP A 695 -18.48 24.48 -34.06
N CYS A 696 -18.95 23.69 -33.10
CA CYS A 696 -19.25 22.28 -33.29
C CYS A 696 -20.69 22.07 -33.77
N CYS A 697 -20.88 21.98 -35.09
CA CYS A 697 -22.11 21.51 -35.76
C CYS A 697 -22.36 19.99 -35.58
N GLY A 698 -22.17 19.49 -34.37
CA GLY A 698 -22.42 18.11 -33.97
C GLY A 698 -23.60 18.04 -33.01
N LEU A 699 -24.41 16.99 -33.13
CA LEU A 699 -25.52 16.73 -32.21
C LEU A 699 -25.05 15.84 -31.05
N ILE A 700 -25.63 16.03 -29.86
CA ILE A 700 -25.29 15.28 -28.64
C ILE A 700 -25.68 13.81 -28.81
N SER A 701 -24.69 12.93 -28.77
CA SER A 701 -24.85 11.49 -28.97
C SER A 701 -24.89 10.69 -27.67
N LYS A 702 -24.25 11.18 -26.61
CA LYS A 702 -24.07 10.44 -25.36
C LYS A 702 -23.99 11.37 -24.15
N ILE A 703 -24.66 10.98 -23.07
CA ILE A 703 -24.69 11.70 -21.79
C ILE A 703 -24.45 10.67 -20.68
N THR A 704 -23.43 10.89 -19.85
CA THR A 704 -23.00 9.97 -18.79
C THR A 704 -22.92 10.73 -17.47
N VAL A 705 -23.71 10.32 -16.47
CA VAL A 705 -23.78 10.96 -15.15
C VAL A 705 -22.99 10.13 -14.14
N PHE A 706 -21.98 10.72 -13.51
CA PHE A 706 -21.20 10.11 -12.43
C PHE A 706 -21.80 10.51 -11.07
N SER A 707 -21.97 9.54 -10.18
CA SER A 707 -22.42 9.77 -8.80
C SER A 707 -21.29 10.25 -7.90
N SER A 708 -21.62 10.72 -6.68
CA SER A 708 -20.66 10.95 -5.58
C SER A 708 -19.88 9.72 -5.12
N SER A 709 -20.15 8.52 -5.66
CA SER A 709 -19.35 7.31 -5.43
C SER A 709 -18.34 7.01 -6.54
N GLY A 710 -18.16 7.94 -7.49
CA GLY A 710 -17.34 7.76 -8.70
C GLY A 710 -17.98 6.85 -9.76
N ILE A 711 -18.93 6.01 -9.37
CA ILE A 711 -19.64 5.09 -10.26
C ILE A 711 -20.65 5.85 -11.14
N VAL A 712 -20.74 5.47 -12.42
CA VAL A 712 -21.78 5.94 -13.36
C VAL A 712 -23.17 5.63 -12.78
N LYS A 713 -23.96 6.69 -12.53
CA LYS A 713 -25.34 6.64 -12.03
C LYS A 713 -26.31 6.24 -13.14
N CYS A 714 -26.16 6.86 -14.31
CA CYS A 714 -26.93 6.57 -15.51
C CYS A 714 -26.15 7.00 -16.75
N GLU A 715 -26.48 6.38 -17.87
CA GLU A 715 -25.92 6.69 -19.17
C GLU A 715 -27.03 6.64 -20.23
N PHE A 716 -27.07 7.63 -21.11
CA PHE A 716 -28.01 7.76 -22.21
C PHE A 716 -27.23 7.90 -23.51
N GLU A 717 -27.58 7.15 -24.55
CA GLU A 717 -26.88 7.18 -25.84
C GLU A 717 -27.87 7.09 -27.00
N HIS A 718 -27.66 7.91 -28.04
CA HIS A 718 -28.42 7.90 -29.28
C HIS A 718 -27.49 7.77 -30.49
N LYS A 719 -27.76 6.79 -31.36
CA LYS A 719 -26.95 6.48 -32.54
C LYS A 719 -27.30 7.41 -33.70
N ILE A 720 -26.78 8.64 -33.65
CA ILE A 720 -26.93 9.63 -34.72
C ILE A 720 -26.28 9.10 -36.01
N ILE A 721 -27.10 8.71 -36.99
CA ILE A 721 -26.65 8.25 -38.31
C ILE A 721 -26.20 9.46 -39.12
N THR A 722 -24.92 9.81 -38.99
CA THR A 722 -24.32 10.84 -39.85
C THR A 722 -24.27 10.33 -41.30
N LYS A 723 -25.20 10.81 -42.14
CA LYS A 723 -25.04 10.82 -43.61
C LYS A 723 -23.87 11.74 -43.98
N ASN A 724 -22.65 11.27 -43.74
CA ASN A 724 -21.47 11.94 -44.25
C ASN A 724 -21.52 11.87 -45.78
N PRO A 725 -21.33 12.98 -46.51
CA PRO A 725 -21.04 12.89 -47.94
C PRO A 725 -19.78 12.01 -48.12
N PRO A 726 -19.67 11.23 -49.20
CA PRO A 726 -18.59 10.27 -49.37
C PRO A 726 -17.24 11.00 -49.35
N ARG A 727 -16.47 10.81 -48.28
CA ARG A 727 -15.13 11.40 -48.13
C ARG A 727 -14.31 11.01 -49.38
N PRO A 728 -13.77 11.98 -50.14
CA PRO A 728 -13.02 11.67 -51.36
C PRO A 728 -11.84 10.76 -51.03
N VAL A 729 -11.86 9.55 -51.58
CA VAL A 729 -10.84 8.54 -51.31
C VAL A 729 -9.62 8.85 -52.15
N LEU A 730 -8.75 9.73 -51.62
CA LEU A 730 -7.39 9.91 -52.09
C LEU A 730 -6.65 8.57 -51.95
N LYS A 731 -6.62 7.79 -53.03
CA LYS A 731 -5.99 6.46 -53.12
C LYS A 731 -4.47 6.61 -53.10
N GLN A 732 -3.89 6.89 -51.92
CA GLN A 732 -2.45 6.83 -51.72
C GLN A 732 -1.98 5.38 -51.95
N LYS A 733 -1.42 5.11 -53.14
CA LYS A 733 -0.88 3.79 -53.51
C LYS A 733 0.28 3.47 -52.58
N CYS A 734 0.08 2.54 -51.63
CA CYS A 734 1.12 2.16 -50.67
C CYS A 734 2.20 1.31 -51.36
N SER A 735 3.30 1.97 -51.74
CA SER A 735 4.39 1.44 -52.55
C SER A 735 5.43 0.66 -51.74
N SER A 736 5.09 -0.55 -51.27
CA SER A 736 6.14 -1.55 -51.01
C SER A 736 5.72 -3.00 -51.27
N PHE A 737 6.55 -3.71 -52.04
CA PHE A 737 6.33 -5.09 -52.47
C PHE A 737 6.17 -6.06 -51.28
N ARG A 738 6.99 -5.91 -50.23
CA ARG A 738 6.87 -6.67 -48.96
C ARG A 738 5.47 -6.57 -48.33
N LYS A 739 4.83 -5.40 -48.36
CA LYS A 739 3.46 -5.25 -47.80
C LYS A 739 2.39 -5.95 -48.66
N LEU A 740 2.63 -6.12 -49.96
CA LEU A 740 1.76 -6.90 -50.85
C LEU A 740 1.95 -8.41 -50.66
N GLN A 741 3.19 -8.90 -50.61
CA GLN A 741 3.49 -10.33 -50.34
C GLN A 741 2.88 -10.79 -49.01
N VAL A 742 3.13 -10.06 -47.91
CA VAL A 742 2.56 -10.39 -46.59
C VAL A 742 1.02 -10.39 -46.59
N LYS A 743 0.39 -9.61 -47.48
CA LYS A 743 -1.07 -9.59 -47.65
C LYS A 743 -1.58 -10.77 -48.50
N GLN A 744 -0.81 -11.21 -49.50
CA GLN A 744 -1.09 -12.43 -50.27
C GLN A 744 -0.89 -13.69 -49.42
N GLU A 745 0.22 -13.83 -48.68
CA GLU A 745 0.42 -14.91 -47.71
C GLU A 745 -0.74 -15.02 -46.72
N LYS A 746 -1.14 -13.89 -46.10
CA LYS A 746 -2.27 -13.87 -45.16
C LYS A 746 -3.61 -14.20 -45.82
N LYS A 747 -3.76 -14.03 -47.15
CA LYS A 747 -4.93 -14.50 -47.91
C LYS A 747 -4.84 -16.01 -48.19
N LEU A 748 -3.67 -16.52 -48.58
CA LEU A 748 -3.42 -17.94 -48.83
C LEU A 748 -3.56 -18.78 -47.56
N ARG A 749 -2.93 -18.39 -46.44
CA ARG A 749 -3.08 -19.06 -45.14
C ARG A 749 -4.55 -19.13 -44.70
N ARG A 750 -5.35 -18.08 -44.95
CA ARG A 750 -6.81 -18.10 -44.69
C ARG A 750 -7.59 -19.04 -45.61
N LYS A 751 -7.14 -19.25 -46.86
CA LYS A 751 -7.72 -20.24 -47.78
C LYS A 751 -7.42 -21.66 -47.31
N PHE A 752 -6.15 -21.98 -47.06
CA PHE A 752 -5.72 -23.27 -46.50
C PHE A 752 -6.40 -23.61 -45.18
N ILE A 753 -6.55 -22.66 -44.25
CA ILE A 753 -7.26 -22.89 -42.97
C ILE A 753 -8.74 -23.21 -43.22
N LYS A 754 -9.42 -22.52 -44.15
CA LYS A 754 -10.81 -22.87 -44.50
C LYS A 754 -10.92 -24.25 -45.13
N GLU A 755 -9.99 -24.60 -46.02
CA GLU A 755 -9.97 -25.89 -46.72
C GLU A 755 -9.68 -27.04 -45.75
N ALA A 756 -8.72 -26.88 -44.84
CA ALA A 756 -8.44 -27.86 -43.77
C ALA A 756 -9.60 -28.03 -42.78
N VAL A 757 -10.33 -26.96 -42.45
CA VAL A 757 -11.57 -27.06 -41.63
C VAL A 757 -12.67 -27.78 -42.39
N SER A 758 -12.85 -27.50 -43.69
CA SER A 758 -13.80 -28.21 -44.55
C SER A 758 -13.48 -29.71 -44.63
N PHE A 759 -12.20 -30.05 -44.79
CA PHE A 759 -11.75 -31.44 -44.88
C PHE A 759 -11.92 -32.18 -43.54
N ARG A 760 -11.61 -31.55 -42.40
CA ARG A 760 -11.89 -32.12 -41.06
C ARG A 760 -13.38 -32.37 -40.84
N ASN A 761 -14.25 -31.46 -41.30
CA ASN A 761 -15.69 -31.64 -41.17
C ASN A 761 -16.18 -32.83 -42.01
N LEU A 762 -15.74 -32.94 -43.28
CA LEU A 762 -16.05 -34.07 -44.16
C LEU A 762 -15.58 -35.41 -43.56
N HIS A 763 -14.36 -35.43 -43.03
CA HIS A 763 -13.78 -36.63 -42.42
C HIS A 763 -14.51 -37.03 -41.13
N ARG A 764 -15.09 -36.08 -40.39
CA ARG A 764 -15.92 -36.34 -39.21
C ARG A 764 -17.29 -36.91 -39.60
N SER A 765 -17.91 -36.43 -40.67
CA SER A 765 -19.14 -37.02 -41.22
C SER A 765 -18.95 -38.48 -41.62
N ASN A 766 -17.84 -38.79 -42.30
CA ASN A 766 -17.54 -40.14 -42.79
C ASN A 766 -17.16 -41.14 -41.69
N ILE A 767 -16.82 -40.67 -40.47
CA ILE A 767 -16.60 -41.53 -39.30
C ILE A 767 -17.95 -41.89 -38.65
N VAL A 768 -18.81 -40.89 -38.41
CA VAL A 768 -20.16 -41.12 -37.86
C VAL A 768 -20.96 -42.08 -38.74
N ALA A 769 -20.89 -41.91 -40.06
CA ALA A 769 -21.56 -42.80 -41.03
C ALA A 769 -21.02 -44.26 -41.05
N LYS A 770 -19.89 -44.56 -40.38
CA LYS A 770 -19.40 -45.94 -40.19
C LYS A 770 -19.81 -46.53 -38.85
N ASP A 771 -19.85 -45.74 -37.78
CA ASP A 771 -20.27 -46.21 -36.46
C ASP A 771 -21.75 -46.68 -36.47
N ASP A 772 -22.61 -46.04 -37.26
CA ASP A 772 -24.01 -46.45 -37.43
C ASP A 772 -24.17 -47.76 -38.23
N SER A 773 -23.18 -48.15 -39.06
CA SER A 773 -23.21 -49.42 -39.80
C SER A 773 -22.83 -50.64 -38.95
N PHE A 774 -22.31 -50.45 -37.74
CA PHE A 774 -21.89 -51.53 -36.82
C PHE A 774 -22.90 -51.82 -35.70
N LYS A 775 -24.13 -51.28 -35.79
CA LYS A 775 -25.26 -51.56 -34.88
C LYS A 775 -26.43 -52.27 -35.58
N GLY A 776 -26.17 -52.85 -36.76
CA GLY A 776 -27.15 -53.51 -37.63
C GLY A 776 -26.79 -54.95 -37.99
N MET A 777 -26.14 -55.67 -37.08
CA MET A 777 -25.87 -57.12 -37.10
C MET A 777 -25.97 -57.67 -35.68
#